data_AF-A0A8C1IVB1-F1
#
_entry.id   AF-A0A8C1IVB1-F1
#
_cell.length_a   1.000
_cell.length_b   1.000
_cell.length_c   1.000
_cell.angle_alpha   90.00
_cell.angle_beta   90.00
_cell.angle_gamma   90.00
#
_symmetry.space_group_name_H-M   'P 1'
#
loop_
_entity.id
_entity.type
_entity.pdbx_description
1 polymer ?
#
loop_
_entity_poly.entity_id
_entity_poly.type
_entity_poly.pdbx_seq_one_letter_code
_entity_poly.pdbx_strand_id
1 'polypeptide(L)'
;MATDGMILTNHDHQIRVGVLTVSDSCFRNLAEDRSGINLKDLVHDPSLLGGTISAYKIVPDEIDEIKETLIDWCDEKELNLILTTGGTGFAPRDVTPEATKEVIEREAPGMSLAMLVGSLKVTPLGMLSRPVCGIRGKTLIINLPGSKKGSQECFQFILPALPHAIDLLREAVVKVKEVPNELEDLPSPPPPPSPLPTSSPHRQTEDKGVQCEEEEEEKKDSGVASTEDSSSSHITAASIAAKSKCLEVYDFNKHPSFVSQIPDSIISRGVQVLPRDTASLSTTPSESPRAQATSRLSTASCPTPKVRCVCVYSIASRREFRAHLDEVITLKSRYSTLDQVKSHSAVDITKVARRHRMSPFPLTSMDKAFITVLEMTAVLGTEIINYRDGMGRVLAQDVYAKDNLPPFPASVKDGYAVRAADGPGDRFIIGESQAGEQPTHTVMPGQVMRVTTGAPIPCGADAVVQVEDTELLRESEDGTEELEVRILVQARPGQDIRPIGHDIKRGECVLSKGTHMGPSEIGLLATVGVTEVEVQKFPVVAVMSTGNELLNPEDDLHPGKIRDSNRSTLLATIQEHGYPTINLGIVGDNPDDLLNALNEGISRADVIITSGGVSMGEKDYLKQVLDIDLHAQIHFGRVFMKPGLPTTFATLDMDGSRKLIFALPGRDGERVYWFVCNPVSAVVTCNLFVIPALRKMQGILDPRPTIIKARLSCDVKLDPRPEYHRCILTWHHQEPLPWAQSTGNQVSSRLMSMRSANGLLMLPPKTEQYVELHKGEVVDVMVIGRL
;
A
#
# COMPACT_ATOMS: atom_id res chain seq x y z
N MET A 1 33.23 -28.49 7.77
CA MET A 1 34.61 -28.63 8.27
C MET A 1 34.66 -28.13 9.71
N ALA A 2 35.82 -28.09 10.35
CA ALA A 2 35.96 -27.77 11.76
C ALA A 2 35.62 -26.31 12.11
N THR A 3 35.38 -26.12 13.40
CA THR A 3 35.52 -24.91 14.23
C THR A 3 36.17 -23.68 13.59
N ASP A 4 35.53 -22.51 13.81
CA ASP A 4 36.23 -21.31 14.27
C ASP A 4 35.41 -20.67 15.40
N GLY A 5 36.09 -20.09 16.40
CA GLY A 5 35.48 -19.82 17.72
C GLY A 5 35.37 -18.35 18.11
N MET A 6 34.27 -17.97 18.75
CA MET A 6 34.22 -16.76 19.58
C MET A 6 34.93 -17.03 20.90
N ILE A 7 36.20 -16.64 21.00
CA ILE A 7 36.92 -16.58 22.27
C ILE A 7 36.52 -15.27 22.97
N LEU A 8 35.64 -15.35 23.97
CA LEU A 8 35.32 -14.23 24.85
C LEU A 8 36.43 -14.03 25.88
N THR A 9 37.32 -13.07 25.61
CA THR A 9 38.46 -12.76 26.49
C THR A 9 38.06 -11.84 27.64
N ASN A 10 37.80 -12.40 28.83
CA ASN A 10 38.11 -11.79 30.14
C ASN A 10 37.86 -12.79 31.29
N HIS A 11 38.71 -13.82 31.39
CA HIS A 11 38.77 -14.66 32.60
C HIS A 11 39.44 -13.88 33.75
N ASP A 12 38.65 -13.48 34.75
CA ASP A 12 39.16 -13.27 36.12
C ASP A 12 38.05 -13.18 37.20
N HIS A 13 36.78 -12.98 36.81
CA HIS A 13 35.65 -12.86 37.77
C HIS A 13 34.65 -14.01 37.65
N GLN A 14 34.87 -15.07 38.44
CA GLN A 14 34.01 -16.26 38.50
C GLN A 14 32.54 -15.91 38.78
N ILE A 15 31.60 -16.59 38.13
CA ILE A 15 30.16 -16.31 38.27
C ILE A 15 29.66 -16.80 39.64
N ARG A 16 29.18 -15.87 40.48
CA ARG A 16 28.63 -16.17 41.81
C ARG A 16 27.14 -16.46 41.70
N VAL A 17 26.73 -17.69 41.99
CA VAL A 17 25.35 -18.18 41.80
C VAL A 17 24.69 -18.53 43.13
N GLY A 18 23.43 -18.16 43.29
CA GLY A 18 22.55 -18.61 44.37
C GLY A 18 21.52 -19.63 43.85
N VAL A 19 21.27 -20.70 44.60
CA VAL A 19 20.18 -21.67 44.29
C VAL A 19 19.19 -21.73 45.44
N LEU A 20 17.95 -21.27 45.19
CA LEU A 20 16.89 -21.17 46.18
C LEU A 20 15.77 -22.18 45.89
N THR A 21 15.55 -23.11 46.79
CA THR A 21 14.45 -24.08 46.66
C THR A 21 13.25 -23.61 47.46
N VAL A 22 12.12 -23.39 46.78
CA VAL A 22 10.84 -22.99 47.37
C VAL A 22 9.96 -24.24 47.46
N SER A 23 9.76 -24.76 48.68
CA SER A 23 8.88 -25.90 48.94
C SER A 23 8.62 -26.12 50.43
N ASP A 24 7.36 -26.05 50.84
CA ASP A 24 6.85 -26.46 52.15
C ASP A 24 7.34 -27.86 52.56
N SER A 25 7.36 -28.81 51.62
CA SER A 25 7.76 -30.20 51.90
C SER A 25 9.26 -30.35 52.11
N CYS A 26 10.09 -29.63 51.36
CA CYS A 26 11.54 -29.67 51.57
C CYS A 26 11.94 -28.91 52.84
N PHE A 27 11.32 -27.74 53.09
CA PHE A 27 11.56 -26.93 54.28
C PHE A 27 11.22 -27.67 55.58
N ARG A 28 10.12 -28.43 55.59
CA ARG A 28 9.70 -29.26 56.74
C ARG A 28 10.44 -30.61 56.83
N ASN A 29 11.46 -30.86 55.99
CA ASN A 29 12.20 -32.13 55.88
C ASN A 29 11.29 -33.35 55.59
N LEU A 30 10.17 -33.14 54.90
CA LEU A 30 9.24 -34.19 54.46
C LEU A 30 9.58 -34.74 53.06
N ALA A 31 10.43 -34.02 52.30
CA ALA A 31 10.93 -34.43 51.00
C ALA A 31 12.39 -33.98 50.82
N GLU A 32 13.15 -34.73 50.01
CA GLU A 32 14.52 -34.37 49.61
C GLU A 32 14.49 -33.31 48.49
N ASP A 33 15.31 -32.27 48.59
CA ASP A 33 15.49 -31.33 47.47
C ASP A 33 16.35 -31.95 46.34
N ARG A 34 15.68 -32.65 45.44
CA ARG A 34 16.30 -33.25 44.25
C ARG A 34 16.52 -32.25 43.11
N SER A 35 15.92 -31.06 43.19
CA SER A 35 15.93 -30.06 42.11
C SER A 35 17.00 -29.02 42.32
N GLY A 36 17.10 -28.42 43.50
CA GLY A 36 18.15 -27.46 43.86
C GLY A 36 19.53 -28.12 43.98
N ILE A 37 19.62 -29.38 44.44
CA ILE A 37 20.88 -30.15 44.32
C ILE A 37 21.29 -30.28 42.85
N ASN A 38 20.38 -30.67 41.96
CA ASN A 38 20.70 -30.84 40.55
C ASN A 38 21.09 -29.53 39.85
N LEU A 39 20.50 -28.40 40.25
CA LEU A 39 20.91 -27.09 39.76
C LEU A 39 22.32 -26.69 40.23
N LYS A 40 22.79 -27.15 41.41
CA LYS A 40 24.20 -26.98 41.80
C LYS A 40 25.13 -27.73 40.86
N ASP A 41 24.82 -28.99 40.57
CA ASP A 41 25.61 -29.83 39.66
C ASP A 41 25.73 -29.16 38.28
N LEU A 42 24.61 -28.70 37.72
CA LEU A 42 24.53 -28.06 36.40
C LEU A 42 25.21 -26.68 36.33
N VAL A 43 25.30 -25.97 37.46
CA VAL A 43 26.01 -24.68 37.55
C VAL A 43 27.52 -24.88 37.71
N HIS A 44 27.94 -25.87 38.49
CA HIS A 44 29.35 -26.19 38.70
C HIS A 44 30.02 -26.84 37.48
N ASP A 45 29.26 -27.48 36.59
CA ASP A 45 29.77 -28.06 35.34
C ASP A 45 30.50 -27.00 34.48
N PRO A 46 31.82 -27.13 34.26
CA PRO A 46 32.59 -26.19 33.44
C PRO A 46 32.22 -26.21 31.95
N SER A 47 31.54 -27.26 31.48
CA SER A 47 31.02 -27.35 30.10
C SER A 47 29.67 -26.65 29.90
N LEU A 48 29.02 -26.22 31.01
CA LEU A 48 27.73 -25.53 30.99
C LEU A 48 27.87 -24.05 31.39
N LEU A 49 28.22 -23.77 32.65
CA LEU A 49 28.28 -22.40 33.19
C LEU A 49 29.56 -22.12 34.00
N GLY A 50 30.21 -23.13 34.59
CA GLY A 50 31.45 -22.96 35.36
C GLY A 50 31.32 -22.02 36.58
N GLY A 51 30.12 -21.91 37.15
CA GLY A 51 29.82 -21.00 38.26
C GLY A 51 30.19 -21.57 39.63
N THR A 52 30.30 -20.69 40.62
CA THR A 52 30.48 -21.04 42.03
C THR A 52 29.19 -20.78 42.81
N ILE A 53 28.64 -21.85 43.38
CA ILE A 53 27.51 -21.80 44.32
C ILE A 53 27.94 -21.04 45.56
N SER A 54 27.53 -19.77 45.63
CA SER A 54 27.85 -18.83 46.70
C SER A 54 26.76 -18.75 47.77
N ALA A 55 25.54 -19.21 47.44
CA ALA A 55 24.44 -19.34 48.39
C ALA A 55 23.51 -20.50 48.03
N TYR A 56 22.94 -21.13 49.05
CA TYR A 56 21.86 -22.10 48.93
C TYR A 56 20.99 -22.07 50.19
N LYS A 57 19.67 -22.05 50.01
CA LYS A 57 18.66 -22.05 51.08
C LYS A 57 17.43 -22.80 50.57
N ILE A 58 16.70 -23.42 51.50
CA ILE A 58 15.34 -23.91 51.27
C ILE A 58 14.41 -23.01 52.07
N VAL A 59 13.32 -22.56 51.46
CA VAL A 59 12.26 -21.74 52.08
C VAL A 59 10.89 -22.40 51.89
N PRO A 60 9.91 -22.16 52.77
CA PRO A 60 8.53 -22.56 52.55
C PRO A 60 7.91 -21.75 51.39
N ASP A 61 6.70 -22.13 50.98
CA ASP A 61 5.94 -21.43 49.96
C ASP A 61 5.27 -20.15 50.51
N GLU A 62 6.06 -19.26 51.11
CA GLU A 62 5.62 -17.99 51.72
C GLU A 62 6.28 -16.79 51.03
N ILE A 63 5.47 -15.80 50.62
CA ILE A 63 5.90 -14.66 49.80
C ILE A 63 7.05 -13.87 50.47
N ASP A 64 6.93 -13.56 51.76
CA ASP A 64 7.91 -12.70 52.43
C ASP A 64 9.24 -13.41 52.72
N GLU A 65 9.26 -14.72 53.02
CA GLU A 65 10.52 -15.48 53.17
C GLU A 65 11.28 -15.61 51.84
N ILE A 66 10.55 -15.75 50.73
CA ILE A 66 11.14 -15.74 49.38
C ILE A 66 11.71 -14.35 49.10
N LYS A 67 10.94 -13.27 49.33
CA LYS A 67 11.37 -11.87 49.11
C LYS A 67 12.61 -11.50 49.92
N GLU A 68 12.59 -11.74 51.24
CA GLU A 68 13.72 -11.46 52.13
C GLU A 68 14.99 -12.18 51.65
N THR A 69 14.87 -13.45 51.26
CA THR A 69 15.99 -14.24 50.75
C THR A 69 16.53 -13.70 49.42
N LEU A 70 15.65 -13.30 48.48
CA LEU A 70 16.07 -12.72 47.21
C LEU A 70 16.77 -11.36 47.42
N ILE A 71 16.27 -10.53 48.34
CA ILE A 71 16.87 -9.22 48.66
C ILE A 71 18.25 -9.38 49.31
N ASP A 72 18.38 -10.24 50.34
CA ASP A 72 19.68 -10.61 50.95
C ASP A 72 20.70 -11.12 49.91
N TRP A 73 20.24 -11.87 48.90
CA TRP A 73 21.12 -12.44 47.88
C TRP A 73 21.51 -11.46 46.77
N CYS A 74 20.66 -10.49 46.46
CA CYS A 74 20.98 -9.41 45.52
C CYS A 74 21.85 -8.32 46.15
N ASP A 75 21.43 -7.83 47.32
CA ASP A 75 21.88 -6.53 47.84
C ASP A 75 23.06 -6.69 48.81
N GLU A 76 22.98 -7.62 49.77
CA GLU A 76 24.02 -7.84 50.79
C GLU A 76 25.10 -8.82 50.31
N LYS A 77 24.72 -9.82 49.50
CA LYS A 77 25.64 -10.86 49.00
C LYS A 77 26.16 -10.61 47.59
N GLU A 78 25.63 -9.63 46.84
CA GLU A 78 26.03 -9.28 45.48
C GLU A 78 26.18 -10.51 44.53
N LEU A 79 25.18 -11.40 44.51
CA LEU A 79 25.21 -12.55 43.60
C LEU A 79 24.99 -12.10 42.14
N ASN A 80 25.56 -12.81 41.18
CA ASN A 80 25.40 -12.50 39.75
C ASN A 80 24.13 -13.14 39.16
N LEU A 81 23.79 -14.34 39.62
CA LEU A 81 22.64 -15.12 39.17
C LEU A 81 21.95 -15.79 40.36
N ILE A 82 20.63 -15.72 40.43
CA ILE A 82 19.81 -16.49 41.36
C ILE A 82 18.87 -17.39 40.56
N LEU A 83 19.02 -18.69 40.75
CA LEU A 83 18.13 -19.71 40.22
C LEU A 83 17.19 -20.15 41.35
N THR A 84 15.90 -19.88 41.21
CA THR A 84 14.88 -20.40 42.12
C THR A 84 14.21 -21.63 41.50
N THR A 85 13.83 -22.62 42.32
CA THR A 85 13.10 -23.81 41.88
C THR A 85 11.95 -24.14 42.82
N GLY A 86 10.75 -24.30 42.26
CA GLY A 86 9.52 -24.52 43.02
C GLY A 86 8.59 -23.30 43.07
N GLY A 87 7.35 -23.53 43.50
CA GLY A 87 6.31 -22.50 43.63
C GLY A 87 5.91 -21.76 42.34
N THR A 88 6.15 -22.31 41.14
CA THR A 88 5.86 -21.65 39.84
C THR A 88 4.64 -22.21 39.08
N GLY A 89 3.91 -23.18 39.62
CA GLY A 89 2.71 -23.77 39.02
C GLY A 89 1.44 -22.93 39.17
N PHE A 90 0.26 -23.57 39.18
CA PHE A 90 -1.06 -22.95 39.36
C PHE A 90 -1.75 -23.29 40.70
N ALA A 91 -1.09 -23.99 41.63
CA ALA A 91 -1.66 -24.32 42.93
C ALA A 91 -1.71 -23.09 43.85
N PRO A 92 -2.58 -23.05 44.88
CA PRO A 92 -2.66 -21.91 45.82
C PRO A 92 -1.40 -21.64 46.66
N ARG A 93 -0.40 -22.52 46.61
CA ARG A 93 0.94 -22.33 47.21
C ARG A 93 2.02 -21.94 46.20
N ASP A 94 1.73 -21.99 44.89
CA ASP A 94 2.69 -21.52 43.89
C ASP A 94 2.76 -19.97 43.91
N VAL A 95 3.66 -19.42 44.72
CA VAL A 95 3.80 -17.97 44.95
C VAL A 95 5.17 -17.38 44.57
N THR A 96 6.08 -18.19 44.03
CA THR A 96 7.43 -17.75 43.62
C THR A 96 7.41 -16.63 42.56
N PRO A 97 6.53 -16.63 41.53
CA PRO A 97 6.47 -15.56 40.53
C PRO A 97 6.03 -14.22 41.14
N GLU A 98 5.02 -14.25 42.02
CA GLU A 98 4.51 -13.09 42.76
C GLU A 98 5.61 -12.49 43.64
N ALA A 99 6.24 -13.31 44.48
CA ALA A 99 7.35 -12.90 45.34
C ALA A 99 8.53 -12.32 44.56
N THR A 100 8.84 -12.88 43.37
CA THR A 100 9.92 -12.38 42.51
C THR A 100 9.57 -11.04 41.86
N LYS A 101 8.30 -10.84 41.45
CA LYS A 101 7.83 -9.58 40.86
C LYS A 101 7.87 -8.39 41.83
N GLU A 102 7.76 -8.62 43.14
CA GLU A 102 7.90 -7.58 44.16
C GLU A 102 9.38 -7.20 44.45
N VAL A 103 10.35 -7.98 43.96
CA VAL A 103 11.79 -7.81 44.24
C VAL A 103 12.56 -7.23 43.06
N ILE A 104 12.18 -7.59 41.83
CA ILE A 104 12.85 -7.15 40.59
C ILE A 104 12.51 -5.69 40.24
N GLU A 105 13.51 -4.96 39.77
CA GLU A 105 13.39 -3.58 39.29
C GLU A 105 12.99 -3.54 37.80
N ARG A 106 13.36 -4.58 37.04
CA ARG A 106 13.13 -4.71 35.60
C ARG A 106 12.80 -6.17 35.26
N GLU A 107 11.72 -6.42 34.55
CA GLU A 107 11.43 -7.76 34.00
C GLU A 107 12.38 -8.12 32.85
N ALA A 108 12.70 -9.40 32.70
CA ALA A 108 13.49 -9.97 31.62
C ALA A 108 12.65 -11.00 30.81
N PRO A 109 11.49 -10.59 30.24
CA PRO A 109 10.46 -11.52 29.73
C PRO A 109 10.92 -12.40 28.57
N GLY A 110 12.00 -12.03 27.87
CA GLY A 110 12.61 -12.87 26.84
C GLY A 110 13.12 -14.21 27.36
N MET A 111 13.67 -14.28 28.57
CA MET A 111 14.11 -15.54 29.19
C MET A 111 12.91 -16.38 29.65
N SER A 112 11.89 -15.75 30.24
CA SER A 112 10.63 -16.42 30.61
C SER A 112 9.94 -17.04 29.39
N LEU A 113 9.90 -16.29 28.28
CA LEU A 113 9.35 -16.77 27.01
C LEU A 113 10.21 -17.88 26.39
N ALA A 114 11.55 -17.79 26.45
CA ALA A 114 12.44 -18.83 25.95
C ALA A 114 12.23 -20.16 26.70
N MET A 115 12.08 -20.12 28.03
CA MET A 115 11.75 -21.31 28.81
C MET A 115 10.38 -21.88 28.44
N LEU A 116 9.33 -21.06 28.38
CA LEU A 116 7.98 -21.52 27.98
C LEU A 116 7.97 -22.15 26.57
N VAL A 117 8.59 -21.50 25.59
CA VAL A 117 8.69 -21.99 24.19
C VAL A 117 9.56 -23.24 24.09
N GLY A 118 10.56 -23.41 24.97
CA GLY A 118 11.33 -24.65 25.11
C GLY A 118 10.48 -25.78 25.72
N SER A 119 9.88 -25.55 26.89
CA SER A 119 9.06 -26.54 27.59
C SER A 119 7.90 -27.04 26.75
N LEU A 120 7.22 -26.16 26.00
CA LEU A 120 6.12 -26.52 25.10
C LEU A 120 6.51 -27.44 23.94
N LYS A 121 7.81 -27.54 23.59
CA LYS A 121 8.30 -28.53 22.62
C LYS A 121 8.50 -29.91 23.25
N VAL A 122 8.66 -30.00 24.56
CA VAL A 122 8.90 -31.25 25.31
C VAL A 122 7.60 -31.80 25.91
N THR A 123 6.73 -30.94 26.43
CA THR A 123 5.46 -31.34 27.04
C THR A 123 4.41 -30.22 26.96
N PRO A 124 3.16 -30.52 26.58
CA PRO A 124 2.05 -29.57 26.68
C PRO A 124 1.87 -29.00 28.08
N LEU A 125 2.21 -29.76 29.13
CA LEU A 125 2.10 -29.34 30.53
C LEU A 125 3.04 -28.17 30.88
N GLY A 126 3.99 -27.80 30.00
CA GLY A 126 4.81 -26.60 30.15
C GLY A 126 4.00 -25.31 30.26
N MET A 127 2.76 -25.27 29.73
CA MET A 127 1.86 -24.12 29.89
C MET A 127 1.35 -23.89 31.32
N LEU A 128 1.57 -24.85 32.23
CA LEU A 128 1.11 -24.78 33.63
C LEU A 128 2.14 -24.14 34.57
N SER A 129 3.30 -23.73 34.06
CA SER A 129 4.30 -22.95 34.80
C SER A 129 4.20 -21.48 34.43
N ARG A 130 4.43 -20.61 35.42
CA ARG A 130 4.46 -19.14 35.31
C ARG A 130 5.88 -18.62 35.59
N PRO A 131 6.90 -19.00 34.78
CA PRO A 131 8.27 -18.55 35.04
C PRO A 131 8.35 -17.03 34.91
N VAL A 132 8.93 -16.38 35.92
CA VAL A 132 9.33 -14.98 35.85
C VAL A 132 10.86 -14.93 35.79
N CYS A 133 11.36 -13.90 35.10
CA CYS A 133 12.77 -13.54 35.06
C CYS A 133 12.86 -12.03 35.21
N GLY A 134 13.88 -11.55 35.91
CA GLY A 134 14.07 -10.12 36.09
C GLY A 134 15.40 -9.79 36.74
N ILE A 135 15.64 -8.49 36.88
CA ILE A 135 16.91 -7.92 37.32
C ILE A 135 16.66 -7.08 38.56
N ARG A 136 17.53 -7.22 39.56
CA ARG A 136 17.65 -6.31 40.72
C ARG A 136 19.11 -5.90 40.84
N GLY A 137 19.40 -4.61 40.76
CA GLY A 137 20.77 -4.09 40.69
C GLY A 137 21.58 -4.74 39.56
N LYS A 138 22.55 -5.57 39.96
CA LYS A 138 23.43 -6.35 39.06
C LYS A 138 23.12 -7.85 39.03
N THR A 139 22.06 -8.30 39.71
CA THR A 139 21.69 -9.71 39.83
C THR A 139 20.58 -10.07 38.85
N LEU A 140 20.75 -11.18 38.13
CA LEU A 140 19.70 -11.81 37.33
C LEU A 140 18.96 -12.85 38.17
N ILE A 141 17.63 -12.73 38.30
CA ILE A 141 16.77 -13.68 39.04
C ILE A 141 15.91 -14.46 38.03
N ILE A 142 15.84 -15.78 38.19
CA ILE A 142 15.13 -16.69 37.29
C ILE A 142 14.31 -17.72 38.08
N ASN A 143 13.04 -17.89 37.71
CA ASN A 143 12.17 -18.90 38.32
C ASN A 143 11.99 -20.13 37.42
N LEU A 144 12.34 -21.31 37.97
CA LEU A 144 12.31 -22.60 37.29
C LEU A 144 11.18 -23.51 37.85
N PRO A 145 10.69 -24.48 37.07
CA PRO A 145 9.73 -25.47 37.57
C PRO A 145 10.31 -26.34 38.70
N GLY A 146 9.53 -26.61 39.74
CA GLY A 146 9.99 -27.35 40.92
C GLY A 146 10.42 -28.81 40.69
N SER A 147 10.05 -29.42 39.56
CA SER A 147 10.47 -30.79 39.22
C SER A 147 11.87 -30.80 38.61
N LYS A 148 12.77 -31.66 39.10
CA LYS A 148 14.17 -31.81 38.61
C LYS A 148 14.29 -31.79 37.08
N LYS A 149 13.44 -32.55 36.37
CA LYS A 149 13.43 -32.58 34.89
C LYS A 149 13.09 -31.20 34.31
N GLY A 150 11.98 -30.59 34.75
CA GLY A 150 11.56 -29.27 34.29
C GLY A 150 12.56 -28.16 34.61
N SER A 151 13.21 -28.17 35.78
CA SER A 151 14.26 -27.20 36.11
C SER A 151 15.50 -27.37 35.24
N GLN A 152 15.92 -28.61 34.98
CA GLN A 152 17.06 -28.92 34.11
C GLN A 152 16.79 -28.49 32.65
N GLU A 153 15.63 -28.85 32.10
CA GLU A 153 15.25 -28.49 30.73
C GLU A 153 15.12 -26.96 30.56
N CYS A 154 14.44 -26.28 31.50
CA CYS A 154 14.33 -24.82 31.48
C CYS A 154 15.69 -24.12 31.56
N PHE A 155 16.59 -24.58 32.43
CA PHE A 155 17.96 -24.05 32.52
C PHE A 155 18.73 -24.24 31.20
N GLN A 156 18.63 -25.41 30.56
CA GLN A 156 19.27 -25.67 29.26
C GLN A 156 18.74 -24.77 28.14
N PHE A 157 17.47 -24.37 28.14
CA PHE A 157 16.91 -23.47 27.12
C PHE A 157 17.44 -22.02 27.20
N ILE A 158 17.84 -21.56 28.39
CA ILE A 158 18.38 -20.20 28.60
C ILE A 158 19.90 -20.15 28.65
N LEU A 159 20.57 -21.28 28.89
CA LEU A 159 22.02 -21.38 29.06
C LEU A 159 22.85 -20.66 27.99
N PRO A 160 22.53 -20.73 26.67
CA PRO A 160 23.30 -20.02 25.64
C PRO A 160 23.31 -18.48 25.78
N ALA A 161 22.37 -17.91 26.54
CA ALA A 161 22.29 -16.48 26.80
C ALA A 161 22.78 -16.06 28.20
N LEU A 162 22.95 -17.01 29.13
CA LEU A 162 23.27 -16.70 30.54
C LEU A 162 24.62 -15.98 30.74
N PRO A 163 25.75 -16.41 30.16
CA PRO A 163 27.03 -15.73 30.38
C PRO A 163 26.98 -14.26 29.93
N HIS A 164 26.54 -14.02 28.69
CA HIS A 164 26.46 -12.67 28.13
C HIS A 164 25.47 -11.77 28.89
N ALA A 165 24.34 -12.30 29.34
CA ALA A 165 23.40 -11.55 30.17
C ALA A 165 24.00 -11.15 31.53
N ILE A 166 24.83 -12.01 32.13
CA ILE A 166 25.52 -11.74 33.40
C ILE A 166 26.61 -10.68 33.21
N ASP A 167 27.41 -10.78 32.14
CA ASP A 167 28.47 -9.81 31.88
C ASP A 167 27.93 -8.42 31.51
N LEU A 168 26.82 -8.33 30.76
CA LEU A 168 26.11 -7.07 30.53
C LEU A 168 25.63 -6.39 31.83
N LEU A 169 25.27 -7.16 32.86
CA LEU A 169 24.89 -6.63 34.18
C LEU A 169 26.10 -6.24 35.05
N ARG A 170 27.27 -6.83 34.79
CA ARG A 170 28.55 -6.46 35.42
C ARG A 170 29.14 -5.18 34.81
N GLU A 171 29.09 -5.05 33.49
CA GLU A 171 29.69 -3.93 32.74
C GLU A 171 28.85 -2.63 32.74
N ALA A 172 27.62 -2.66 33.28
CA ALA A 172 26.72 -1.49 33.35
C ALA A 172 27.21 -0.32 34.26
N VAL A 173 28.49 -0.27 34.61
CA VAL A 173 29.11 0.80 35.38
C VAL A 173 29.45 1.98 34.48
N VAL A 174 28.62 3.01 34.52
CA VAL A 174 28.92 4.31 33.89
C VAL A 174 30.19 4.91 34.51
N LYS A 175 31.29 4.88 33.76
CA LYS A 175 32.37 5.86 33.92
C LYS A 175 32.12 7.00 32.95
N VAL A 176 31.55 8.10 33.45
CA VAL A 176 31.70 9.40 32.80
C VAL A 176 33.19 9.72 32.86
N LYS A 177 33.89 9.51 31.76
CA LYS A 177 35.24 10.05 31.58
C LYS A 177 35.07 11.47 31.07
N GLU A 178 35.39 12.44 31.93
CA GLU A 178 35.63 13.81 31.49
C GLU A 178 36.67 13.80 30.37
N VAL A 179 36.57 14.74 29.42
CA VAL A 179 37.45 14.82 28.25
C VAL A 179 38.65 15.70 28.57
N PRO A 180 39.89 15.17 28.61
CA PRO A 180 41.07 15.96 28.33
C PRO A 180 41.20 16.08 26.80
N ASN A 181 41.37 17.30 26.30
CA ASN A 181 42.01 17.48 25.00
C ASN A 181 43.46 17.01 25.13
N GLU A 182 43.93 16.13 24.24
CA GLU A 182 45.27 16.22 23.64
C GLU A 182 45.48 15.15 22.54
N LEU A 183 46.47 15.44 21.70
CA LEU A 183 47.09 14.61 20.66
C LEU A 183 46.27 14.33 19.37
N GLU A 184 46.69 15.07 18.35
CA GLU A 184 46.58 14.78 16.93
C GLU A 184 47.42 13.53 16.54
N ASP A 185 47.47 13.21 15.24
CA ASP A 185 48.24 12.14 14.59
C ASP A 185 47.92 10.67 14.95
N LEU A 186 47.21 9.99 14.03
CA LEU A 186 47.62 8.74 13.35
C LEU A 186 46.63 8.43 12.18
N PRO A 187 46.98 7.61 11.18
CA PRO A 187 46.38 7.69 9.84
C PRO A 187 45.08 6.89 9.62
N SER A 188 44.39 7.23 8.53
CA SER A 188 43.12 6.62 8.09
C SER A 188 43.30 5.16 7.57
N PRO A 189 42.29 4.27 7.73
CA PRO A 189 42.33 2.92 7.18
C PRO A 189 42.24 2.85 5.64
N PRO A 190 42.84 1.85 4.98
CA PRO A 190 42.75 1.66 3.53
C PRO A 190 41.41 1.05 3.08
N PRO A 191 40.97 1.29 1.83
CA PRO A 191 39.74 0.71 1.26
C PRO A 191 39.89 -0.79 0.90
N PRO A 192 38.77 -1.54 0.83
CA PRO A 192 38.79 -2.99 0.54
C PRO A 192 39.15 -3.32 -0.92
N PRO A 193 39.78 -4.49 -1.18
CA PRO A 193 40.26 -4.87 -2.51
C PRO A 193 39.16 -5.41 -3.44
N SER A 194 39.39 -5.28 -4.76
CA SER A 194 38.56 -5.84 -5.82
C SER A 194 38.94 -7.30 -6.14
N PRO A 195 38.01 -8.14 -6.63
CA PRO A 195 38.31 -9.52 -7.02
C PRO A 195 39.14 -9.61 -8.31
N LEU A 196 39.99 -10.63 -8.39
CA LEU A 196 40.79 -11.00 -9.59
C LEU A 196 40.20 -12.24 -10.27
N PRO A 197 40.41 -12.42 -11.59
CA PRO A 197 39.88 -13.54 -12.35
C PRO A 197 40.69 -14.83 -12.16
N THR A 198 40.03 -15.98 -12.32
CA THR A 198 40.68 -17.30 -12.31
C THR A 198 40.53 -18.02 -13.64
N SER A 199 41.67 -18.38 -14.25
CA SER A 199 41.74 -19.23 -15.43
C SER A 199 41.86 -20.72 -15.07
N SER A 200 41.38 -21.56 -15.99
CA SER A 200 41.53 -23.02 -16.11
C SER A 200 42.78 -23.69 -15.51
N PRO A 201 42.72 -25.01 -15.24
CA PRO A 201 43.28 -25.91 -16.25
C PRO A 201 42.45 -27.18 -16.56
N HIS A 202 42.56 -27.66 -17.80
CA HIS A 202 42.18 -29.02 -18.19
C HIS A 202 43.16 -30.07 -17.65
N ARG A 203 42.67 -31.29 -17.40
CA ARG A 203 43.44 -32.53 -17.61
C ARG A 203 42.50 -33.69 -17.97
N GLN A 204 42.85 -34.44 -19.01
CA GLN A 204 42.25 -35.72 -19.36
C GLN A 204 43.18 -36.86 -18.89
N THR A 205 42.59 -38.01 -18.55
CA THR A 205 42.97 -39.36 -19.05
C THR A 205 41.94 -40.39 -18.52
N GLU A 206 41.45 -41.25 -19.42
CA GLU A 206 41.23 -42.72 -19.37
C GLU A 206 41.09 -43.42 -17.97
N ASP A 207 40.30 -44.49 -17.78
CA ASP A 207 39.99 -45.61 -18.70
C ASP A 207 38.73 -46.41 -18.21
N LYS A 208 38.08 -47.18 -19.12
CA LYS A 208 37.03 -48.23 -18.95
C LYS A 208 35.68 -47.82 -18.28
N GLY A 209 34.51 -48.28 -18.73
CA GLY A 209 34.16 -49.07 -19.93
C GLY A 209 33.12 -50.17 -19.66
N VAL A 210 32.06 -50.25 -20.49
CA VAL A 210 31.18 -51.41 -20.81
C VAL A 210 30.15 -50.94 -21.85
N GLN A 211 29.68 -51.84 -22.72
CA GLN A 211 28.75 -51.55 -23.83
C GLN A 211 27.29 -51.79 -23.43
N CYS A 212 26.36 -51.18 -24.18
CA CYS A 212 25.35 -51.90 -24.97
C CYS A 212 24.70 -50.96 -26.00
N GLU A 213 24.50 -51.48 -27.22
CA GLU A 213 23.39 -51.27 -28.18
C GLU A 213 22.24 -50.32 -27.78
N GLU A 214 21.51 -49.66 -28.69
CA GLU A 214 21.54 -49.32 -30.12
C GLU A 214 20.13 -48.76 -30.38
N GLU A 215 20.00 -47.65 -31.12
CA GLU A 215 19.06 -47.52 -32.25
C GLU A 215 19.27 -46.16 -32.92
N GLU A 216 19.20 -46.14 -34.25
CA GLU A 216 19.46 -44.95 -35.09
C GLU A 216 18.14 -44.34 -35.59
N GLU A 217 18.13 -43.03 -35.85
CA GLU A 217 17.67 -42.59 -37.17
C GLU A 217 18.38 -41.29 -37.61
N GLU A 218 18.58 -41.17 -38.92
CA GLU A 218 19.26 -40.05 -39.60
C GLU A 218 18.24 -38.92 -39.95
N LYS A 219 18.48 -37.83 -40.72
CA LYS A 219 19.50 -37.58 -41.77
C LYS A 219 19.59 -36.10 -42.19
N LYS A 220 20.83 -35.64 -42.42
CA LYS A 220 21.33 -34.56 -43.31
C LYS A 220 20.81 -33.10 -43.17
N ASP A 221 21.60 -32.01 -43.22
CA ASP A 221 22.99 -31.67 -43.68
C ASP A 221 23.04 -30.79 -44.97
N SER A 222 23.50 -29.55 -44.78
CA SER A 222 24.25 -28.64 -45.68
C SER A 222 24.37 -27.26 -44.97
N GLY A 223 25.46 -26.47 -44.95
CA GLY A 223 26.68 -26.43 -45.76
C GLY A 223 26.67 -25.19 -46.69
N VAL A 224 27.71 -24.35 -46.87
CA VAL A 224 29.14 -24.32 -46.43
C VAL A 224 29.67 -22.86 -46.50
N ALA A 225 30.69 -22.51 -45.67
CA ALA A 225 31.59 -21.32 -45.70
C ALA A 225 30.98 -19.91 -45.53
N SER A 226 31.56 -18.90 -44.84
CA SER A 226 32.89 -18.61 -44.21
C SER A 226 33.90 -17.80 -45.05
N THR A 227 34.02 -16.50 -44.74
CA THR A 227 35.28 -15.71 -44.81
C THR A 227 35.27 -14.62 -43.73
N GLU A 228 36.20 -14.69 -42.79
CA GLU A 228 36.73 -13.54 -42.04
C GLU A 228 37.75 -12.80 -42.97
N ASP A 229 38.46 -11.72 -42.65
CA ASP A 229 38.95 -11.24 -41.34
C ASP A 229 39.49 -9.79 -41.46
N SER A 230 39.61 -9.09 -40.31
CA SER A 230 40.54 -7.96 -40.07
C SER A 230 40.29 -6.65 -40.85
N SER A 231 40.84 -5.47 -40.52
CA SER A 231 41.26 -4.81 -39.27
C SER A 231 41.44 -3.29 -39.62
N SER A 232 41.74 -2.32 -38.73
CA SER A 232 42.29 -2.36 -37.38
C SER A 232 41.85 -1.15 -36.53
N SER A 233 42.16 -1.21 -35.24
CA SER A 233 41.86 -0.18 -34.23
C SER A 233 42.92 0.92 -34.13
N HIS A 234 42.58 2.06 -33.52
CA HIS A 234 43.54 2.76 -32.64
C HIS A 234 42.92 3.19 -31.30
N ILE A 235 43.73 3.04 -30.25
CA ILE A 235 43.42 3.23 -28.82
C ILE A 235 44.00 4.61 -28.42
N THR A 236 43.43 5.41 -27.51
CA THR A 236 43.63 5.42 -26.03
C THR A 236 42.76 6.57 -25.49
N ALA A 237 41.71 6.42 -24.66
CA ALA A 237 41.61 5.98 -23.26
C ALA A 237 42.10 6.98 -22.19
N ALA A 238 41.17 7.65 -21.50
CA ALA A 238 41.39 8.37 -20.22
C ALA A 238 40.05 8.52 -19.44
N SER A 239 39.81 7.61 -18.50
CA SER A 239 38.72 7.61 -17.51
C SER A 239 39.13 8.42 -16.25
N ILE A 240 38.36 8.62 -15.15
CA ILE A 240 37.24 7.85 -14.57
C ILE A 240 36.35 8.70 -13.61
N ALA A 241 35.38 8.05 -12.97
CA ALA A 241 34.29 8.53 -12.08
C ALA A 241 34.77 9.20 -10.72
N ALA A 242 33.92 9.62 -9.75
CA ALA A 242 32.61 9.08 -9.37
C ALA A 242 31.73 9.85 -8.34
N LYS A 243 30.44 9.42 -8.30
CA LYS A 243 29.54 9.19 -7.13
C LYS A 243 28.93 10.33 -6.27
N SER A 244 27.60 10.47 -6.45
CA SER A 244 26.51 10.10 -5.48
C SER A 244 26.24 10.89 -4.17
N LYS A 245 24.94 10.89 -3.80
CA LYS A 245 24.29 11.47 -2.60
C LYS A 245 24.20 13.02 -2.59
N CYS A 246 23.20 13.65 -1.96
CA CYS A 246 21.98 13.12 -1.31
C CYS A 246 20.80 14.08 -1.52
N LEU A 247 19.56 13.60 -1.35
CA LEU A 247 18.42 14.46 -1.03
C LEU A 247 18.39 14.66 0.49
N GLU A 248 18.30 15.89 0.97
CA GLU A 248 18.09 16.17 2.40
C GLU A 248 16.60 16.40 2.74
N VAL A 249 16.27 16.09 3.99
CA VAL A 249 14.92 16.20 4.56
C VAL A 249 14.83 17.50 5.34
N TYR A 250 13.77 18.28 5.10
CA TYR A 250 13.44 19.41 5.97
C TYR A 250 12.85 18.90 7.29
N ASP A 251 13.61 19.03 8.37
CA ASP A 251 13.11 18.93 9.75
C ASP A 251 12.66 20.31 10.26
N PHE A 252 11.68 20.33 11.16
CA PHE A 252 10.88 21.51 11.45
C PHE A 252 10.67 21.71 12.97
N ASN A 253 11.72 22.07 13.71
CA ASN A 253 11.56 22.64 15.07
C ASN A 253 12.82 23.32 15.65
N LYS A 254 12.83 24.66 15.69
CA LYS A 254 13.09 25.50 16.90
C LYS A 254 13.21 27.00 16.59
N HIS A 255 12.49 27.82 17.35
CA HIS A 255 12.90 29.20 17.62
C HIS A 255 14.09 29.18 18.62
N PRO A 256 14.97 30.19 18.57
CA PRO A 256 14.75 31.33 19.46
C PRO A 256 14.87 32.70 18.77
N SER A 257 14.38 33.72 19.48
CA SER A 257 14.47 35.14 19.15
C SER A 257 15.88 35.72 19.25
N PHE A 258 16.24 36.68 18.39
CA PHE A 258 17.03 37.86 18.78
C PHE A 258 16.76 39.06 17.85
N VAL A 259 17.17 40.26 18.26
CA VAL A 259 16.85 41.55 17.61
C VAL A 259 18.12 42.36 17.28
N SER A 260 18.33 42.66 16.00
CA SER A 260 19.17 43.76 15.48
C SER A 260 18.87 43.95 13.97
N GLN A 261 18.35 45.11 13.55
CA GLN A 261 19.02 46.36 13.12
C GLN A 261 19.21 46.47 11.59
N ILE A 262 18.79 47.62 11.05
CA ILE A 262 18.92 48.05 9.64
C ILE A 262 20.16 48.96 9.53
N PRO A 263 20.86 48.95 8.38
CA PRO A 263 21.25 50.24 7.77
C PRO A 263 20.78 50.36 6.30
N ASP A 264 20.43 51.59 5.91
CA ASP A 264 19.98 52.00 4.57
C ASP A 264 21.13 52.41 3.62
N SER A 265 20.75 52.83 2.39
CA SER A 265 21.57 53.44 1.30
C SER A 265 22.25 52.44 0.33
N ILE A 266 22.52 52.74 -0.96
CA ILE A 266 22.79 54.04 -1.64
C ILE A 266 22.11 54.18 -3.03
N ILE A 267 21.40 55.32 -3.20
CA ILE A 267 21.26 56.24 -4.36
C ILE A 267 21.30 55.71 -5.83
N SER A 268 20.13 55.83 -6.49
CA SER A 268 19.81 56.38 -7.84
C SER A 268 20.74 56.31 -9.06
N ARG A 269 20.13 55.95 -10.22
CA ARG A 269 20.15 56.70 -11.51
C ARG A 269 18.80 56.49 -12.25
N GLY A 270 18.44 57.38 -13.19
CA GLY A 270 17.17 57.37 -13.94
C GLY A 270 17.24 58.25 -15.21
N VAL A 271 16.10 58.82 -15.68
CA VAL A 271 15.94 59.75 -16.85
C VAL A 271 15.99 59.01 -18.22
N GLN A 272 15.13 59.19 -19.24
CA GLN A 272 13.85 59.92 -19.57
C GLN A 272 13.29 59.27 -20.89
N VAL A 273 12.14 59.54 -21.55
CA VAL A 273 10.74 59.97 -21.30
C VAL A 273 10.07 60.22 -22.69
N LEU A 274 8.98 59.51 -23.03
CA LEU A 274 7.80 59.91 -23.88
C LEU A 274 8.04 60.32 -25.38
N PRO A 275 7.03 60.69 -26.22
CA PRO A 275 5.55 60.84 -26.02
C PRO A 275 4.53 60.33 -27.09
N ARG A 276 3.27 60.07 -26.65
CA ARG A 276 1.93 60.39 -27.29
C ARG A 276 1.51 59.74 -28.63
N ASP A 277 0.24 59.74 -29.11
CA ASP A 277 -1.19 59.79 -28.66
C ASP A 277 -2.02 59.25 -29.89
N THR A 278 -3.35 59.29 -30.18
CA THR A 278 -4.59 59.93 -29.65
C THR A 278 -5.87 59.25 -30.25
N ALA A 279 -6.97 59.10 -29.49
CA ALA A 279 -8.39 58.88 -29.93
C ALA A 279 -8.72 57.59 -30.76
N SER A 280 -9.95 57.10 -31.00
CA SER A 280 -11.37 57.57 -30.85
C SER A 280 -12.29 56.31 -30.66
N LEU A 281 -13.60 56.28 -30.36
CA LEU A 281 -14.67 57.21 -29.89
C LEU A 281 -15.85 56.34 -29.30
N SER A 282 -17.09 56.85 -29.16
CA SER A 282 -18.26 56.09 -28.61
C SER A 282 -19.63 56.50 -29.19
N THR A 283 -20.69 55.70 -28.96
CA THR A 283 -22.11 56.15 -28.96
C THR A 283 -23.02 55.30 -28.04
N THR A 284 -23.90 55.95 -27.27
CA THR A 284 -25.14 55.43 -26.65
C THR A 284 -26.09 56.60 -26.34
N PRO A 285 -27.42 56.37 -26.32
CA PRO A 285 -28.37 57.03 -25.40
C PRO A 285 -29.29 55.99 -24.72
N SER A 286 -29.68 56.00 -23.43
CA SER A 286 -30.00 57.01 -22.40
C SER A 286 -31.52 57.23 -22.21
N GLU A 287 -32.08 56.93 -21.03
CA GLU A 287 -33.17 57.69 -20.40
C GLU A 287 -33.40 57.32 -18.91
N SER A 288 -34.21 58.11 -18.18
CA SER A 288 -34.46 58.06 -16.71
C SER A 288 -35.62 59.03 -16.34
N PRO A 289 -35.88 59.48 -15.08
CA PRO A 289 -35.84 58.89 -13.72
C PRO A 289 -37.15 59.17 -12.89
N ARG A 290 -37.26 58.68 -11.64
CA ARG A 290 -37.96 59.34 -10.49
C ARG A 290 -37.76 58.56 -9.15
N ALA A 291 -37.30 59.21 -8.07
CA ALA A 291 -38.05 59.79 -6.92
C ALA A 291 -38.58 58.73 -5.92
N GLN A 292 -38.59 58.87 -4.58
CA GLN A 292 -38.28 59.89 -3.54
C GLN A 292 -37.98 59.09 -2.22
N ALA A 293 -37.47 59.52 -1.07
CA ALA A 293 -36.73 60.66 -0.49
C ALA A 293 -36.76 60.46 1.06
N THR A 294 -36.06 61.29 1.86
CA THR A 294 -36.02 61.34 3.36
C THR A 294 -35.19 60.26 4.12
N SER A 295 -34.61 60.50 5.32
CA SER A 295 -33.96 61.73 5.87
C SER A 295 -33.08 61.44 7.13
N ARG A 296 -32.15 62.38 7.46
CA ARG A 296 -31.54 62.68 8.80
C ARG A 296 -30.54 61.72 9.49
N LEU A 297 -29.24 61.96 9.22
CA LEU A 297 -28.18 62.47 10.13
C LEU A 297 -28.06 62.04 11.63
N SER A 298 -26.80 61.70 11.98
CA SER A 298 -26.09 61.93 13.27
C SER A 298 -26.47 61.09 14.51
N THR A 299 -25.60 60.84 15.51
CA THR A 299 -24.25 61.37 15.84
C THR A 299 -23.18 60.25 16.04
N ALA A 300 -21.89 60.60 15.99
CA ALA A 300 -20.76 59.70 16.23
C ALA A 300 -20.05 59.91 17.59
N SER A 301 -19.18 58.98 17.98
CA SER A 301 -18.10 59.15 18.97
C SER A 301 -16.95 58.18 18.66
N CYS A 302 -15.72 58.62 18.86
CA CYS A 302 -14.48 57.98 18.37
C CYS A 302 -13.58 57.53 19.57
N PRO A 303 -12.28 57.19 19.47
CA PRO A 303 -11.41 57.01 18.28
C PRO A 303 -10.35 55.85 18.32
N THR A 304 -10.18 55.11 17.21
CA THR A 304 -8.87 54.66 16.63
C THR A 304 -7.85 53.83 17.47
N PRO A 305 -6.71 53.36 16.89
CA PRO A 305 -6.43 52.93 15.50
C PRO A 305 -5.90 51.48 15.40
N LYS A 306 -5.92 50.90 14.19
CA LYS A 306 -4.70 50.29 13.62
C LYS A 306 -4.75 50.17 12.09
N VAL A 307 -3.59 50.32 11.48
CA VAL A 307 -3.36 50.41 10.03
C VAL A 307 -3.80 49.14 9.31
N ARG A 308 -4.36 49.29 8.11
CA ARG A 308 -4.64 48.17 7.19
C ARG A 308 -4.14 48.54 5.79
N CYS A 309 -3.14 47.83 5.29
CA CYS A 309 -2.77 47.90 3.88
C CYS A 309 -3.85 47.20 3.03
N VAL A 310 -4.05 47.65 1.79
CA VAL A 310 -5.11 47.17 0.91
C VAL A 310 -4.50 46.28 -0.18
N CYS A 311 -5.10 45.10 -0.38
CA CYS A 311 -5.03 44.39 -1.64
C CYS A 311 -6.47 44.13 -2.12
N VAL A 312 -6.71 44.21 -3.42
CA VAL A 312 -8.04 44.46 -3.99
C VAL A 312 -8.71 43.16 -4.46
N TYR A 313 -9.83 42.80 -3.82
CA TYR A 313 -10.85 41.92 -4.40
C TYR A 313 -12.25 42.46 -4.05
N SER A 314 -13.23 42.11 -4.89
CA SER A 314 -14.46 42.91 -5.06
C SER A 314 -15.47 42.79 -3.91
N ILE A 315 -16.27 43.86 -3.73
CA ILE A 315 -17.23 43.99 -2.62
C ILE A 315 -18.52 43.16 -2.84
N ALA A 316 -18.76 42.67 -4.07
CA ALA A 316 -19.96 41.89 -4.42
C ALA A 316 -20.10 40.59 -3.61
N SER A 317 -19.05 39.75 -3.61
CA SER A 317 -19.05 38.41 -3.00
C SER A 317 -19.41 38.39 -1.50
N ARG A 318 -19.13 39.48 -0.76
CA ARG A 318 -19.46 39.58 0.68
C ARG A 318 -20.96 39.69 0.98
N ARG A 319 -21.82 39.96 -0.01
CA ARG A 319 -23.27 40.02 0.19
C ARG A 319 -23.91 38.65 0.00
N GLU A 320 -23.48 37.92 -1.03
CA GLU A 320 -23.89 36.53 -1.30
C GLU A 320 -23.43 35.59 -0.20
N PHE A 321 -22.16 35.66 0.22
CA PHE A 321 -21.63 34.81 1.29
C PHE A 321 -22.34 35.02 2.64
N ARG A 322 -22.94 36.19 2.87
CA ARG A 322 -23.71 36.48 4.09
C ARG A 322 -25.17 36.03 3.98
N ALA A 323 -25.78 36.20 2.79
CA ALA A 323 -27.09 35.61 2.50
C ALA A 323 -27.07 34.08 2.66
N HIS A 324 -26.05 33.40 2.11
CA HIS A 324 -25.87 31.96 2.34
C HIS A 324 -25.61 31.60 3.81
N LEU A 325 -24.92 32.45 4.59
CA LEU A 325 -24.72 32.18 6.02
C LEU A 325 -26.05 32.24 6.78
N ASP A 326 -26.87 33.27 6.54
CA ASP A 326 -28.18 33.44 7.17
C ASP A 326 -29.20 32.39 6.66
N GLU A 327 -29.06 31.92 5.42
CA GLU A 327 -29.80 30.80 4.85
C GLU A 327 -29.41 29.46 5.47
N VAL A 328 -28.10 29.18 5.64
CA VAL A 328 -27.60 27.98 6.36
C VAL A 328 -28.01 28.00 7.84
N ILE A 329 -28.04 29.17 8.48
CA ILE A 329 -28.50 29.33 9.86
C ILE A 329 -30.03 29.13 9.96
N THR A 330 -30.82 29.69 9.04
CA THR A 330 -32.28 29.46 9.03
C THR A 330 -32.69 28.09 8.48
N LEU A 331 -31.82 27.38 7.76
CA LEU A 331 -31.96 25.95 7.47
C LEU A 331 -31.70 25.13 8.74
N LYS A 332 -30.58 25.35 9.45
CA LYS A 332 -30.32 24.70 10.74
C LYS A 332 -31.44 24.93 11.77
N SER A 333 -32.01 26.14 11.82
CA SER A 333 -33.14 26.46 12.70
C SER A 333 -34.49 25.88 12.24
N ARG A 334 -34.64 25.47 10.97
CA ARG A 334 -35.85 24.79 10.46
C ARG A 334 -35.71 23.26 10.57
N TYR A 335 -34.51 22.72 10.42
CA TYR A 335 -34.23 21.31 10.72
C TYR A 335 -34.29 20.96 12.22
N SER A 336 -34.24 21.94 13.14
CA SER A 336 -34.41 21.72 14.58
C SER A 336 -35.88 21.77 15.06
N THR A 337 -36.86 21.81 14.16
CA THR A 337 -38.30 21.87 14.49
C THR A 337 -39.17 20.88 13.68
N LEU A 338 -38.55 19.99 12.90
CA LEU A 338 -39.10 18.67 12.62
C LEU A 338 -38.67 17.73 13.76
N ASP A 339 -39.57 16.87 14.23
CA ASP A 339 -39.24 15.91 15.29
C ASP A 339 -38.14 14.95 14.80
N GLN A 340 -36.90 15.17 15.28
CA GLN A 340 -35.89 14.12 15.30
C GLN A 340 -36.30 13.08 16.34
N VAL A 341 -37.24 12.22 15.96
CA VAL A 341 -37.43 10.91 16.58
C VAL A 341 -36.11 10.18 16.43
N LYS A 342 -35.26 10.24 17.47
CA LYS A 342 -34.10 9.36 17.57
C LYS A 342 -34.63 7.94 17.52
N SER A 343 -34.29 7.22 16.45
CA SER A 343 -34.59 5.80 16.32
C SER A 343 -33.75 5.06 17.36
N HIS A 344 -34.33 4.83 18.53
CA HIS A 344 -33.76 3.93 19.52
C HIS A 344 -33.80 2.51 18.96
N SER A 345 -32.65 1.85 18.95
CA SER A 345 -32.49 0.47 18.52
C SER A 345 -33.30 -0.49 19.38
N ALA A 346 -33.83 -1.55 18.76
CA ALA A 346 -34.47 -2.67 19.44
C ALA A 346 -33.46 -3.74 19.92
N VAL A 347 -32.15 -3.53 19.72
CA VAL A 347 -31.09 -4.46 20.14
C VAL A 347 -30.92 -4.47 21.66
N ASP A 348 -31.39 -5.55 22.29
CA ASP A 348 -31.32 -5.74 23.74
C ASP A 348 -29.90 -6.07 24.24
N ILE A 349 -29.18 -5.02 24.64
CA ILE A 349 -27.85 -5.09 25.25
C ILE A 349 -27.82 -5.67 26.68
N THR A 350 -28.97 -5.87 27.34
CA THR A 350 -29.01 -6.28 28.76
C THR A 350 -28.72 -7.77 28.98
N LYS A 351 -28.96 -8.61 27.95
CA LYS A 351 -28.95 -10.08 28.08
C LYS A 351 -27.58 -10.73 27.81
N VAL A 352 -26.47 -10.06 28.15
CA VAL A 352 -25.07 -10.47 27.92
C VAL A 352 -24.79 -11.97 28.16
N ALA A 353 -25.29 -12.53 29.27
CA ALA A 353 -25.09 -13.93 29.63
C ALA A 353 -25.66 -14.92 28.59
N ARG A 354 -26.77 -14.55 27.93
CA ARG A 354 -27.50 -15.34 26.93
C ARG A 354 -26.99 -15.13 25.49
N ARG A 355 -25.89 -14.40 25.28
CA ARG A 355 -25.33 -14.20 23.94
C ARG A 355 -24.93 -15.52 23.28
N HIS A 356 -25.08 -15.57 21.96
CA HIS A 356 -24.73 -16.72 21.13
C HIS A 356 -23.28 -17.18 21.37
N ARG A 357 -23.08 -18.48 21.62
CA ARG A 357 -21.75 -19.10 21.83
C ARG A 357 -21.19 -19.77 20.57
N MET A 358 -22.04 -20.01 19.58
CA MET A 358 -21.66 -20.29 18.19
C MET A 358 -22.27 -19.19 17.32
N SER A 359 -21.58 -18.77 16.26
CA SER A 359 -22.12 -17.76 15.35
C SER A 359 -23.40 -18.27 14.66
N PRO A 360 -24.51 -17.50 14.64
CA PRO A 360 -25.76 -17.92 14.01
C PRO A 360 -25.64 -18.03 12.47
N PHE A 361 -24.65 -17.38 11.87
CA PHE A 361 -24.42 -17.44 10.42
C PHE A 361 -23.59 -18.68 10.05
N PRO A 362 -23.99 -19.46 9.03
CA PRO A 362 -23.20 -20.60 8.54
C PRO A 362 -21.86 -20.14 7.95
N LEU A 363 -20.92 -21.07 7.85
CA LEU A 363 -19.58 -20.81 7.30
C LEU A 363 -19.62 -21.01 5.78
N THR A 364 -19.53 -19.91 5.04
CA THR A 364 -19.72 -19.89 3.57
C THR A 364 -18.39 -20.12 2.87
N SER A 365 -18.33 -20.91 1.78
CA SER A 365 -17.10 -21.02 0.98
C SER A 365 -16.77 -19.69 0.29
N MET A 366 -15.50 -19.46 -0.04
CA MET A 366 -15.06 -18.25 -0.75
C MET A 366 -15.85 -18.03 -2.05
N ASP A 367 -15.93 -19.07 -2.88
CA ASP A 367 -16.54 -18.98 -4.22
C ASP A 367 -18.03 -18.66 -4.11
N LYS A 368 -18.74 -19.29 -3.15
CA LYS A 368 -20.14 -18.99 -2.89
C LYS A 368 -20.32 -17.55 -2.39
N ALA A 369 -19.45 -17.07 -1.50
CA ALA A 369 -19.51 -15.68 -1.01
C ALA A 369 -19.29 -14.68 -2.16
N PHE A 370 -18.29 -14.92 -3.01
CA PHE A 370 -17.97 -14.09 -4.18
C PHE A 370 -19.11 -14.08 -5.21
N ILE A 371 -19.64 -15.24 -5.57
CA ILE A 371 -20.81 -15.38 -6.46
C ILE A 371 -22.02 -14.64 -5.87
N THR A 372 -22.32 -14.84 -4.58
CA THR A 372 -23.47 -14.18 -3.92
C THR A 372 -23.35 -12.65 -3.94
N VAL A 373 -22.14 -12.11 -3.75
CA VAL A 373 -21.89 -10.66 -3.87
C VAL A 373 -22.18 -10.18 -5.30
N LEU A 374 -21.67 -10.87 -6.32
CA LEU A 374 -21.90 -10.48 -7.72
C LEU A 374 -23.36 -10.67 -8.16
N GLU A 375 -24.05 -11.72 -7.71
CA GLU A 375 -25.47 -11.97 -8.03
C GLU A 375 -26.38 -10.90 -7.44
N MET A 376 -26.20 -10.56 -6.16
CA MET A 376 -27.08 -9.62 -5.45
C MET A 376 -26.82 -8.15 -5.81
N THR A 377 -25.62 -7.84 -6.33
CA THR A 377 -25.23 -6.50 -6.81
C THR A 377 -25.93 -6.15 -8.13
N ALA A 378 -26.64 -5.02 -8.16
CA ALA A 378 -27.21 -4.46 -9.38
C ALA A 378 -26.18 -3.61 -10.16
N VAL A 379 -26.41 -3.42 -11.45
CA VAL A 379 -25.78 -2.32 -12.22
C VAL A 379 -26.56 -1.03 -11.90
N LEU A 380 -25.87 0.10 -11.80
CA LEU A 380 -26.52 1.40 -11.57
C LEU A 380 -27.22 1.94 -12.83
N GLY A 381 -27.95 3.04 -12.66
CA GLY A 381 -28.49 3.82 -13.77
C GLY A 381 -27.41 4.64 -14.49
N THR A 382 -27.80 5.26 -15.60
CA THR A 382 -26.91 6.03 -16.46
C THR A 382 -26.85 7.52 -16.13
N GLU A 383 -25.83 8.20 -16.65
CA GLU A 383 -25.71 9.65 -16.71
C GLU A 383 -24.96 10.11 -17.97
N ILE A 384 -25.15 11.36 -18.38
CA ILE A 384 -24.41 11.99 -19.48
C ILE A 384 -23.26 12.79 -18.87
N ILE A 385 -22.05 12.62 -19.41
CA ILE A 385 -20.84 13.34 -18.98
C ILE A 385 -20.06 13.90 -20.17
N ASN A 386 -19.19 14.88 -19.91
CA ASN A 386 -18.21 15.30 -20.89
C ASN A 386 -17.16 14.18 -21.10
N TYR A 387 -16.73 13.98 -22.34
CA TYR A 387 -15.81 12.90 -22.72
C TYR A 387 -14.49 12.90 -21.91
N ARG A 388 -14.04 14.07 -21.42
CA ARG A 388 -12.83 14.21 -20.60
C ARG A 388 -12.93 13.52 -19.24
N ASP A 389 -14.14 13.42 -18.70
CA ASP A 389 -14.44 12.76 -17.43
C ASP A 389 -14.72 11.25 -17.62
N GLY A 390 -14.56 10.73 -18.84
CA GLY A 390 -14.84 9.36 -19.24
C GLY A 390 -13.80 8.32 -18.79
N MET A 391 -12.68 8.71 -18.20
CA MET A 391 -11.64 7.77 -17.77
C MET A 391 -12.17 6.75 -16.74
N GLY A 392 -12.09 5.46 -17.07
CA GLY A 392 -12.61 4.36 -16.24
C GLY A 392 -14.13 4.18 -16.27
N ARG A 393 -14.86 5.01 -17.04
CA ARG A 393 -16.31 4.89 -17.22
C ARG A 393 -16.64 3.79 -18.23
N VAL A 394 -17.84 3.23 -18.12
CA VAL A 394 -18.38 2.28 -19.10
C VAL A 394 -19.47 2.95 -19.93
N LEU A 395 -19.36 2.88 -21.25
CA LEU A 395 -20.37 3.43 -22.17
C LEU A 395 -21.71 2.73 -22.01
N ALA A 396 -22.78 3.51 -21.89
CA ALA A 396 -24.16 3.02 -21.87
C ALA A 396 -24.84 3.09 -23.24
N GLN A 397 -24.24 3.78 -24.21
CA GLN A 397 -24.67 3.89 -25.59
C GLN A 397 -23.60 3.35 -26.55
N ASP A 398 -24.00 3.05 -27.79
CA ASP A 398 -23.06 2.96 -28.91
C ASP A 398 -22.69 4.37 -29.40
N VAL A 399 -21.51 4.54 -29.97
CA VAL A 399 -20.99 5.82 -30.48
C VAL A 399 -20.62 5.67 -31.95
N TYR A 400 -21.19 6.55 -32.78
CA TYR A 400 -21.04 6.51 -34.24
C TYR A 400 -20.25 7.71 -34.77
N ALA A 401 -19.44 7.49 -35.79
CA ALA A 401 -18.73 8.55 -36.49
C ALA A 401 -19.70 9.39 -37.36
N LYS A 402 -19.81 10.68 -37.07
CA LYS A 402 -20.62 11.64 -37.87
C LYS A 402 -19.98 12.03 -39.20
N ASP A 403 -18.65 11.90 -39.29
CA ASP A 403 -17.79 12.31 -40.40
C ASP A 403 -16.78 11.20 -40.73
N ASN A 404 -16.05 11.32 -41.84
CA ASN A 404 -15.00 10.38 -42.25
C ASN A 404 -13.64 10.78 -41.66
N LEU A 405 -12.75 9.79 -41.41
CA LEU A 405 -11.34 10.01 -41.10
C LEU A 405 -10.44 9.30 -42.13
N PRO A 406 -9.54 10.02 -42.82
CA PRO A 406 -9.55 11.47 -42.97
C PRO A 406 -10.81 11.95 -43.74
N PRO A 407 -11.25 13.20 -43.55
CA PRO A 407 -12.45 13.74 -44.22
C PRO A 407 -12.19 14.16 -45.69
N PHE A 408 -10.93 14.42 -46.03
CA PHE A 408 -10.39 14.66 -47.36
C PHE A 408 -9.32 13.59 -47.68
N PRO A 409 -8.93 13.34 -48.94
CA PRO A 409 -7.77 12.51 -49.23
C PRO A 409 -6.53 13.22 -48.69
N ALA A 410 -5.74 12.58 -47.83
CA ALA A 410 -4.66 13.21 -47.08
C ALA A 410 -3.30 12.59 -47.40
N SER A 411 -2.25 13.41 -47.49
CA SER A 411 -0.89 12.92 -47.69
C SER A 411 -0.39 12.11 -46.48
N VAL A 412 0.34 11.02 -46.74
CA VAL A 412 1.06 10.23 -45.74
C VAL A 412 2.49 10.74 -45.53
N LYS A 413 3.03 11.53 -46.46
CA LYS A 413 4.42 12.03 -46.47
C LYS A 413 4.52 13.52 -46.77
N ASP A 414 5.67 14.09 -46.44
CA ASP A 414 6.13 15.36 -46.99
C ASP A 414 6.74 15.12 -48.38
N GLY A 415 6.42 15.97 -49.36
CA GLY A 415 6.86 15.79 -50.75
C GLY A 415 5.92 16.46 -51.73
N TYR A 416 5.51 15.75 -52.79
CA TYR A 416 4.74 16.31 -53.90
C TYR A 416 3.56 15.42 -54.28
N ALA A 417 2.37 16.01 -54.40
CA ALA A 417 1.23 15.39 -55.04
C ALA A 417 1.42 15.40 -56.55
N VAL A 418 1.41 14.21 -57.15
CA VAL A 418 1.72 13.97 -58.56
C VAL A 418 0.56 13.26 -59.26
N ARG A 419 0.67 13.19 -60.59
CA ARG A 419 -0.12 12.27 -61.42
C ARG A 419 0.74 11.06 -61.74
N ALA A 420 0.43 9.89 -61.21
CA ALA A 420 1.21 8.66 -61.41
C ALA A 420 1.37 8.31 -62.91
N ALA A 421 0.37 8.65 -63.73
CA ALA A 421 0.38 8.49 -65.18
C ALA A 421 1.44 9.35 -65.92
N ASP A 422 1.95 10.42 -65.30
CA ASP A 422 2.97 11.27 -65.90
C ASP A 422 4.40 10.68 -65.72
N GLY A 423 4.58 9.79 -64.72
CA GLY A 423 5.85 9.11 -64.44
C GLY A 423 6.99 10.03 -63.95
N PRO A 424 8.25 9.56 -64.02
CA PRO A 424 9.45 10.32 -63.65
C PRO A 424 9.73 11.55 -64.55
N GLY A 425 10.62 12.42 -64.07
CA GLY A 425 11.14 13.58 -64.79
C GLY A 425 10.67 14.93 -64.22
N ASP A 426 10.98 15.98 -64.97
CA ASP A 426 10.95 17.36 -64.51
C ASP A 426 9.52 17.94 -64.56
N ARG A 427 9.07 18.62 -63.51
CA ARG A 427 7.69 19.08 -63.30
C ARG A 427 7.63 20.50 -62.76
N PHE A 428 6.61 21.25 -63.17
CA PHE A 428 6.31 22.57 -62.61
C PHE A 428 5.55 22.44 -61.28
N ILE A 429 6.01 23.13 -60.25
CA ILE A 429 5.30 23.24 -58.97
C ILE A 429 4.26 24.37 -59.10
N ILE A 430 2.99 24.06 -58.87
CA ILE A 430 1.88 25.03 -58.99
C ILE A 430 1.41 25.61 -57.65
N GLY A 431 2.29 25.56 -56.64
CA GLY A 431 2.04 25.96 -55.26
C GLY A 431 2.09 24.80 -54.27
N GLU A 432 1.53 25.02 -53.08
CA GLU A 432 1.58 24.12 -51.93
C GLU A 432 0.17 23.82 -51.38
N SER A 433 -0.01 22.62 -50.83
CA SER A 433 -1.12 22.26 -49.95
C SER A 433 -0.60 22.09 -48.53
N GLN A 434 -1.10 22.90 -47.60
CA GLN A 434 -0.70 22.91 -46.20
C GLN A 434 -1.78 22.29 -45.30
N ALA A 435 -1.37 21.68 -44.18
CA ALA A 435 -2.29 21.09 -43.22
C ALA A 435 -3.18 22.15 -42.55
N GLY A 436 -4.46 22.18 -42.94
CA GLY A 436 -5.47 23.10 -42.41
C GLY A 436 -6.24 23.87 -43.49
N GLU A 437 -5.69 23.97 -44.70
CA GLU A 437 -6.32 24.65 -45.83
C GLU A 437 -6.68 23.67 -46.96
N GLN A 438 -7.80 23.91 -47.64
CA GLN A 438 -8.24 23.09 -48.77
C GLN A 438 -7.66 23.67 -50.08
N PRO A 439 -6.78 22.95 -50.79
CA PRO A 439 -6.21 23.44 -52.05
C PRO A 439 -7.30 23.71 -53.09
N THR A 440 -7.22 24.88 -53.72
CA THR A 440 -8.15 25.39 -54.74
C THR A 440 -7.71 25.10 -56.18
N HIS A 441 -6.42 24.86 -56.40
CA HIS A 441 -5.85 24.55 -57.71
C HIS A 441 -6.01 23.05 -58.06
N THR A 442 -6.00 22.75 -59.36
CA THR A 442 -6.06 21.38 -59.90
C THR A 442 -4.73 21.06 -60.59
N VAL A 443 -4.13 19.92 -60.26
CA VAL A 443 -2.88 19.45 -60.85
C VAL A 443 -3.15 18.88 -62.25
N MET A 444 -2.63 19.54 -63.28
CA MET A 444 -2.73 19.12 -64.68
C MET A 444 -1.51 18.26 -65.08
N PRO A 445 -1.55 17.50 -66.20
CA PRO A 445 -0.37 16.79 -66.69
C PRO A 445 0.87 17.69 -66.84
N GLY A 446 2.02 17.23 -66.35
CA GLY A 446 3.29 17.96 -66.30
C GLY A 446 3.45 18.88 -65.08
N GLN A 447 2.44 18.96 -64.20
CA GLN A 447 2.46 19.75 -62.97
C GLN A 447 2.48 18.86 -61.73
N VAL A 448 2.94 19.42 -60.62
CA VAL A 448 2.84 18.85 -59.27
C VAL A 448 2.50 19.95 -58.27
N MET A 449 2.05 19.58 -57.08
CA MET A 449 1.86 20.50 -55.96
C MET A 449 2.65 20.00 -54.76
N ARG A 450 3.37 20.88 -54.06
CA ARG A 450 4.04 20.53 -52.81
C ARG A 450 2.99 20.14 -51.76
N VAL A 451 3.22 19.09 -50.99
CA VAL A 451 2.31 18.65 -49.92
C VAL A 451 3.09 18.31 -48.66
N THR A 452 2.49 18.65 -47.51
CA THR A 452 2.97 18.25 -46.18
C THR A 452 2.16 17.08 -45.63
N THR A 453 2.72 16.36 -44.68
CA THR A 453 2.10 15.19 -44.04
C THR A 453 0.77 15.57 -43.40
N GLY A 454 -0.31 14.91 -43.80
CA GLY A 454 -1.68 15.22 -43.36
C GLY A 454 -2.37 16.37 -44.10
N ALA A 455 -1.70 17.08 -45.03
CA ALA A 455 -2.35 18.06 -45.90
C ALA A 455 -3.30 17.39 -46.91
N PRO A 456 -4.35 18.08 -47.38
CA PRO A 456 -5.25 17.52 -48.39
C PRO A 456 -4.57 17.40 -49.76
N ILE A 457 -4.86 16.33 -50.48
CA ILE A 457 -4.41 16.16 -51.87
C ILE A 457 -5.26 17.04 -52.79
N PRO A 458 -4.65 17.84 -53.69
CA PRO A 458 -5.37 18.65 -54.68
C PRO A 458 -6.11 17.80 -55.71
N CYS A 459 -7.12 18.38 -56.34
CA CYS A 459 -7.80 17.74 -57.47
C CYS A 459 -6.81 17.47 -58.61
N GLY A 460 -7.00 16.36 -59.34
CA GLY A 460 -6.19 15.99 -60.50
C GLY A 460 -4.94 15.15 -60.22
N ALA A 461 -4.41 15.20 -58.99
CA ALA A 461 -3.37 14.30 -58.49
C ALA A 461 -3.96 12.98 -57.99
N ASP A 462 -3.20 11.88 -58.11
CA ASP A 462 -3.62 10.53 -57.71
C ASP A 462 -2.55 9.73 -56.95
N ALA A 463 -1.36 10.30 -56.71
CA ALA A 463 -0.31 9.73 -55.88
C ALA A 463 0.50 10.83 -55.18
N VAL A 464 1.25 10.49 -54.13
CA VAL A 464 2.30 11.32 -53.56
C VAL A 464 3.67 10.67 -53.81
N VAL A 465 4.67 11.50 -54.08
CA VAL A 465 6.09 11.12 -54.06
C VAL A 465 6.73 11.84 -52.89
N GLN A 466 7.37 11.08 -52.00
CA GLN A 466 8.11 11.60 -50.85
C GLN A 466 9.29 12.48 -51.30
N VAL A 467 9.65 13.50 -50.51
CA VAL A 467 10.71 14.47 -50.87
C VAL A 467 12.06 13.79 -51.17
N GLU A 468 12.36 12.67 -50.52
CA GLU A 468 13.61 11.90 -50.70
C GLU A 468 13.75 11.28 -52.11
N ASP A 469 12.64 11.09 -52.84
CA ASP A 469 12.62 10.58 -54.22
C ASP A 469 12.55 11.72 -55.27
N THR A 470 13.05 12.91 -54.92
CA THR A 470 13.02 14.10 -55.79
C THR A 470 14.31 14.92 -55.77
N GLU A 471 14.56 15.70 -56.84
CA GLU A 471 15.62 16.73 -56.89
C GLU A 471 14.99 18.09 -57.20
N LEU A 472 15.23 19.11 -56.36
CA LEU A 472 14.83 20.49 -56.67
C LEU A 472 15.67 21.04 -57.84
N LEU A 473 15.02 21.60 -58.86
CA LEU A 473 15.67 22.10 -60.09
C LEU A 473 15.69 23.62 -60.17
N ARG A 474 14.63 24.29 -59.69
CA ARG A 474 14.56 25.75 -59.61
C ARG A 474 13.72 26.20 -58.43
N GLU A 475 14.21 27.23 -57.76
CA GLU A 475 13.56 28.03 -56.71
C GLU A 475 13.42 29.49 -57.15
N SER A 476 12.69 30.31 -56.38
CA SER A 476 12.60 31.76 -56.56
C SER A 476 13.93 32.46 -56.24
N GLU A 477 14.13 33.69 -56.73
CA GLU A 477 15.37 34.47 -56.50
C GLU A 477 15.65 34.79 -55.02
N ASP A 478 14.65 34.65 -54.15
CA ASP A 478 14.75 34.83 -52.70
C ASP A 478 14.74 33.50 -51.91
N GLY A 479 14.66 32.35 -52.59
CA GLY A 479 14.65 31.02 -51.98
C GLY A 479 13.38 30.69 -51.16
N THR A 480 12.28 31.41 -51.40
CA THR A 480 11.01 31.22 -50.66
C THR A 480 10.03 30.26 -51.32
N GLU A 481 10.04 30.14 -52.65
CA GLU A 481 9.14 29.27 -53.42
C GLU A 481 9.93 28.25 -54.27
N GLU A 482 9.53 26.98 -54.20
CA GLU A 482 10.00 25.92 -55.09
C GLU A 482 9.21 25.99 -56.41
N LEU A 483 9.90 26.05 -57.57
CA LEU A 483 9.27 26.31 -58.88
C LEU A 483 9.30 25.10 -59.82
N GLU A 484 10.40 24.34 -59.84
CA GLU A 484 10.55 23.12 -60.66
C GLU A 484 11.27 22.01 -59.88
N VAL A 485 10.78 20.78 -60.01
CA VAL A 485 11.32 19.59 -59.33
C VAL A 485 11.39 18.40 -60.29
N ARG A 486 12.42 17.56 -60.15
CA ARG A 486 12.52 16.26 -60.80
C ARG A 486 11.92 15.18 -59.91
N ILE A 487 10.94 14.46 -60.43
CA ILE A 487 10.46 13.21 -59.83
C ILE A 487 11.39 12.07 -60.27
N LEU A 488 12.07 11.40 -59.33
CA LEU A 488 13.02 10.32 -59.67
C LEU A 488 12.34 8.97 -59.93
N VAL A 489 11.20 8.71 -59.29
CA VAL A 489 10.55 7.39 -59.23
C VAL A 489 9.21 7.33 -59.96
N GLN A 490 8.87 6.15 -60.46
CA GLN A 490 7.53 5.89 -61.01
C GLN A 490 6.55 5.61 -59.87
N ALA A 491 5.81 6.64 -59.46
CA ALA A 491 4.74 6.54 -58.47
C ALA A 491 3.64 5.56 -58.91
N ARG A 492 2.92 4.97 -57.94
CA ARG A 492 1.73 4.14 -58.18
C ARG A 492 0.45 4.90 -57.84
N PRO A 493 -0.66 4.75 -58.58
CA PRO A 493 -1.94 5.34 -58.18
C PRO A 493 -2.34 4.92 -56.76
N GLY A 494 -2.72 5.88 -55.93
CA GLY A 494 -3.03 5.70 -54.51
C GLY A 494 -1.82 5.59 -53.57
N GLN A 495 -0.58 5.69 -54.08
CA GLN A 495 0.63 5.69 -53.24
C GLN A 495 0.65 6.90 -52.30
N ASP A 496 1.02 6.65 -51.04
CA ASP A 496 1.26 7.65 -49.98
C ASP A 496 0.09 8.63 -49.77
N ILE A 497 -1.14 8.18 -50.07
CA ILE A 497 -2.41 8.89 -49.83
C ILE A 497 -3.32 8.03 -48.95
N ARG A 498 -3.85 8.62 -47.86
CA ARG A 498 -5.01 8.08 -47.13
C ARG A 498 -6.29 8.63 -47.76
N PRO A 499 -7.10 7.82 -48.47
CA PRO A 499 -8.35 8.29 -49.08
C PRO A 499 -9.41 8.65 -48.02
N ILE A 500 -10.48 9.33 -48.44
CA ILE A 500 -11.59 9.72 -47.57
C ILE A 500 -12.17 8.47 -46.87
N GLY A 501 -12.20 8.48 -45.53
CA GLY A 501 -12.74 7.39 -44.74
C GLY A 501 -11.90 6.11 -44.78
N HIS A 502 -10.58 6.24 -44.95
CA HIS A 502 -9.63 5.13 -44.84
C HIS A 502 -9.60 4.52 -43.43
N ASP A 503 -9.60 5.36 -42.40
CA ASP A 503 -9.38 4.96 -41.00
C ASP A 503 -10.71 4.82 -40.23
N ILE A 504 -11.69 5.68 -40.51
CA ILE A 504 -13.04 5.65 -39.94
C ILE A 504 -14.04 6.15 -40.99
N LYS A 505 -15.16 5.46 -41.16
CA LYS A 505 -16.23 5.86 -42.09
C LYS A 505 -17.40 6.53 -41.37
N ARG A 506 -18.00 7.52 -42.02
CA ARG A 506 -19.25 8.13 -41.56
C ARG A 506 -20.36 7.07 -41.42
N GLY A 507 -20.96 7.00 -40.24
CA GLY A 507 -21.96 6.00 -39.85
C GLY A 507 -21.38 4.73 -39.19
N GLU A 508 -20.05 4.60 -39.09
CA GLU A 508 -19.39 3.48 -38.42
C GLU A 508 -19.50 3.59 -36.90
N CYS A 509 -19.73 2.45 -36.22
CA CYS A 509 -19.74 2.37 -34.76
C CYS A 509 -18.30 2.28 -34.25
N VAL A 510 -17.77 3.37 -33.71
CA VAL A 510 -16.36 3.46 -33.28
C VAL A 510 -16.14 2.96 -31.86
N LEU A 511 -17.15 3.03 -31.00
CA LEU A 511 -17.13 2.47 -29.64
C LEU A 511 -18.50 1.87 -29.33
N SER A 512 -18.53 0.67 -28.77
CA SER A 512 -19.76 -0.04 -28.43
C SER A 512 -20.20 0.22 -26.99
N LYS A 513 -21.50 0.05 -26.74
CA LYS A 513 -22.07 -0.07 -25.39
C LYS A 513 -21.36 -1.19 -24.62
N GLY A 514 -20.98 -0.90 -23.38
CA GLY A 514 -20.23 -1.83 -22.52
C GLY A 514 -18.71 -1.70 -22.61
N THR A 515 -18.16 -0.89 -23.52
CA THR A 515 -16.73 -0.56 -23.52
C THR A 515 -16.37 0.25 -22.28
N HIS A 516 -15.39 -0.24 -21.52
CA HIS A 516 -14.73 0.45 -20.40
C HIS A 516 -13.59 1.32 -20.94
N MET A 517 -13.69 2.63 -20.77
CA MET A 517 -12.88 3.62 -21.50
C MET A 517 -11.54 3.92 -20.82
N GLY A 518 -10.47 3.79 -21.59
CA GLY A 518 -9.13 4.31 -21.30
C GLY A 518 -8.76 5.48 -22.22
N PRO A 519 -7.47 5.88 -22.25
CA PRO A 519 -7.04 7.08 -22.96
C PRO A 519 -7.29 7.05 -24.47
N SER A 520 -7.22 5.86 -25.08
CA SER A 520 -7.46 5.66 -26.52
C SER A 520 -8.92 5.92 -26.89
N GLU A 521 -9.85 5.47 -26.04
CA GLU A 521 -11.29 5.64 -26.22
C GLU A 521 -11.68 7.11 -26.08
N ILE A 522 -11.08 7.82 -25.11
CA ILE A 522 -11.25 9.28 -24.95
C ILE A 522 -10.70 10.05 -26.16
N GLY A 523 -9.56 9.60 -26.72
CA GLY A 523 -9.02 10.13 -27.97
C GLY A 523 -9.94 9.87 -29.18
N LEU A 524 -10.58 8.70 -29.23
CA LEU A 524 -11.50 8.33 -30.31
C LEU A 524 -12.81 9.12 -30.24
N LEU A 525 -13.37 9.36 -29.04
CA LEU A 525 -14.49 10.27 -28.82
C LEU A 525 -14.19 11.70 -29.29
N ALA A 526 -13.00 12.21 -28.98
CA ALA A 526 -12.54 13.51 -29.49
C ALA A 526 -12.40 13.51 -31.03
N THR A 527 -11.90 12.42 -31.60
CA THR A 527 -11.67 12.24 -33.05
C THR A 527 -12.98 12.27 -33.85
N VAL A 528 -14.03 11.58 -33.38
CA VAL A 528 -15.37 11.70 -33.99
C VAL A 528 -16.14 12.95 -33.53
N GLY A 529 -15.54 13.77 -32.65
CA GLY A 529 -16.13 14.99 -32.11
C GLY A 529 -17.47 14.75 -31.41
N VAL A 530 -17.53 13.69 -30.58
CA VAL A 530 -18.65 13.37 -29.68
C VAL A 530 -18.19 13.73 -28.27
N THR A 531 -18.51 14.94 -27.82
CA THR A 531 -17.97 15.51 -26.57
C THR A 531 -18.79 15.21 -25.33
N GLU A 532 -20.03 14.77 -25.48
CA GLU A 532 -20.91 14.32 -24.40
C GLU A 532 -21.31 12.87 -24.67
N VAL A 533 -21.27 12.01 -23.65
CA VAL A 533 -21.54 10.57 -23.78
C VAL A 533 -22.38 10.04 -22.61
N GLU A 534 -23.33 9.17 -22.90
CA GLU A 534 -24.06 8.41 -21.88
C GLU A 534 -23.19 7.26 -21.34
N VAL A 535 -22.97 7.25 -20.04
CA VAL A 535 -22.16 6.27 -19.30
C VAL A 535 -22.94 5.70 -18.12
N GLN A 536 -22.46 4.59 -17.58
CA GLN A 536 -22.92 4.08 -16.29
C GLN A 536 -22.42 4.94 -15.13
N LYS A 537 -23.26 5.12 -14.10
CA LYS A 537 -22.88 5.84 -12.87
C LYS A 537 -21.80 5.11 -12.08
N PHE A 538 -20.89 5.88 -11.49
CA PHE A 538 -20.03 5.36 -10.44
C PHE A 538 -20.82 5.24 -9.12
N PRO A 539 -20.70 4.13 -8.38
CA PRO A 539 -21.27 4.01 -7.04
C PRO A 539 -20.64 5.01 -6.07
N VAL A 540 -21.48 5.69 -5.28
CA VAL A 540 -21.01 6.47 -4.13
C VAL A 540 -20.79 5.52 -2.95
N VAL A 541 -19.61 5.60 -2.30
CA VAL A 541 -19.21 4.62 -1.27
C VAL A 541 -18.97 5.31 0.08
N ALA A 542 -19.81 5.02 1.07
CA ALA A 542 -19.63 5.48 2.44
C ALA A 542 -18.74 4.51 3.25
N VAL A 543 -17.83 5.05 4.07
CA VAL A 543 -16.90 4.27 4.91
C VAL A 543 -16.94 4.77 6.36
N MET A 544 -17.14 3.84 7.30
CA MET A 544 -17.04 4.05 8.75
C MET A 544 -16.12 3.01 9.41
N SER A 545 -15.47 3.38 10.51
CA SER A 545 -14.85 2.42 11.43
C SER A 545 -15.66 2.33 12.72
N THR A 546 -15.75 1.14 13.31
CA THR A 546 -16.51 0.88 14.55
C THR A 546 -15.58 0.30 15.62
N GLY A 547 -15.51 0.92 16.79
CA GLY A 547 -14.67 0.43 17.89
C GLY A 547 -14.47 1.46 19.01
N ASN A 548 -14.84 1.11 20.24
CA ASN A 548 -14.60 1.97 21.41
C ASN A 548 -13.10 2.18 21.71
N GLU A 549 -12.19 1.35 21.18
CA GLU A 549 -10.74 1.51 21.25
C GLU A 549 -10.19 2.56 20.28
N LEU A 550 -10.99 3.03 19.32
CA LEU A 550 -10.50 3.88 18.24
C LEU A 550 -10.31 5.34 18.66
N LEU A 551 -9.41 5.99 17.92
CA LEU A 551 -9.13 7.44 17.85
C LEU A 551 -8.83 7.78 16.38
N ASN A 552 -8.92 9.04 15.98
CA ASN A 552 -8.58 9.46 14.61
C ASN A 552 -7.05 9.47 14.41
N PRO A 553 -6.56 9.46 13.15
CA PRO A 553 -5.13 9.59 12.84
C PRO A 553 -4.44 10.80 13.50
N GLU A 554 -5.18 11.90 13.66
CA GLU A 554 -4.72 13.18 14.21
C GLU A 554 -4.63 13.21 15.74
N ASP A 555 -5.33 12.31 16.43
CA ASP A 555 -5.44 12.27 17.90
C ASP A 555 -4.20 11.64 18.56
N ASP A 556 -3.85 12.07 19.78
CA ASP A 556 -2.78 11.44 20.57
C ASP A 556 -3.20 10.13 21.25
N LEU A 557 -2.26 9.18 21.34
CA LEU A 557 -2.54 7.86 21.93
C LEU A 557 -2.71 7.94 23.45
N HIS A 558 -3.71 7.23 23.97
CA HIS A 558 -4.02 7.11 25.39
C HIS A 558 -4.15 5.61 25.78
N PRO A 559 -4.10 5.25 27.08
CA PRO A 559 -4.17 3.84 27.50
C PRO A 559 -5.42 3.13 26.98
N GLY A 560 -5.22 1.98 26.33
CA GLY A 560 -6.32 1.19 25.72
C GLY A 560 -6.89 1.76 24.42
N LYS A 561 -6.22 2.76 23.80
CA LYS A 561 -6.62 3.36 22.52
C LYS A 561 -5.62 3.09 21.39
N ILE A 562 -6.12 3.04 20.16
CA ILE A 562 -5.34 2.92 18.91
C ILE A 562 -5.92 3.83 17.82
N ARG A 563 -5.09 4.27 16.87
CA ARG A 563 -5.54 5.08 15.73
C ARG A 563 -6.23 4.22 14.67
N ASP A 564 -7.37 4.70 14.19
CA ASP A 564 -8.11 4.14 13.06
C ASP A 564 -7.31 4.28 11.77
N SER A 565 -6.81 3.16 11.27
CA SER A 565 -6.10 3.05 9.98
C SER A 565 -6.99 2.41 8.89
N ASN A 566 -7.95 1.58 9.29
CA ASN A 566 -8.81 0.83 8.37
C ASN A 566 -9.62 1.77 7.47
N ARG A 567 -10.24 2.82 8.03
CA ARG A 567 -11.02 3.80 7.26
C ARG A 567 -10.17 4.51 6.21
N SER A 568 -8.98 4.98 6.57
CA SER A 568 -8.05 5.65 5.65
C SER A 568 -7.55 4.72 4.53
N THR A 569 -7.22 3.46 4.85
CA THR A 569 -6.83 2.47 3.84
C THR A 569 -7.97 2.13 2.90
N LEU A 570 -9.19 1.88 3.43
CA LEU A 570 -10.36 1.57 2.61
C LEU A 570 -10.71 2.73 1.67
N LEU A 571 -10.79 3.96 2.19
CA LEU A 571 -11.05 5.16 1.38
C LEU A 571 -10.03 5.31 0.24
N ALA A 572 -8.74 5.11 0.52
CA ALA A 572 -7.69 5.18 -0.49
C ALA A 572 -7.82 4.10 -1.59
N THR A 573 -8.07 2.84 -1.22
CA THR A 573 -8.28 1.73 -2.20
C THR A 573 -9.52 1.97 -3.09
N ILE A 574 -10.57 2.60 -2.56
CA ILE A 574 -11.77 2.93 -3.35
C ILE A 574 -11.48 4.11 -4.29
N GLN A 575 -10.73 5.11 -3.83
CA GLN A 575 -10.30 6.26 -4.63
C GLN A 575 -9.28 5.90 -5.72
N GLU A 576 -8.42 4.90 -5.50
CA GLU A 576 -7.50 4.35 -6.51
C GLU A 576 -8.24 3.78 -7.73
N HIS A 577 -9.47 3.30 -7.54
CA HIS A 577 -10.36 2.87 -8.63
C HIS A 577 -11.29 3.98 -9.16
N GLY A 578 -11.12 5.24 -8.73
CA GLY A 578 -11.84 6.41 -9.24
C GLY A 578 -13.24 6.64 -8.64
N TYR A 579 -13.69 5.82 -7.69
CA TYR A 579 -15.03 5.96 -7.13
C TYR A 579 -15.15 7.11 -6.10
N PRO A 580 -16.25 7.87 -6.09
CA PRO A 580 -16.49 8.91 -5.09
C PRO A 580 -16.78 8.32 -3.70
N THR A 581 -16.08 8.83 -2.67
CA THR A 581 -16.18 8.32 -1.30
C THR A 581 -16.76 9.32 -0.30
N ILE A 582 -17.42 8.78 0.74
CA ILE A 582 -17.94 9.53 1.89
C ILE A 582 -17.31 8.97 3.16
N ASN A 583 -16.69 9.84 3.96
CA ASN A 583 -16.12 9.50 5.26
C ASN A 583 -17.17 9.76 6.35
N LEU A 584 -17.66 8.70 7.01
CA LEU A 584 -18.65 8.76 8.10
C LEU A 584 -18.00 8.73 9.50
N GLY A 585 -16.67 8.79 9.59
CA GLY A 585 -15.97 8.88 10.87
C GLY A 585 -15.78 7.55 11.61
N ILE A 586 -15.63 7.68 12.94
CA ILE A 586 -15.55 6.59 13.91
C ILE A 586 -16.87 6.54 14.67
N VAL A 587 -17.46 5.35 14.77
CA VAL A 587 -18.70 5.10 15.50
C VAL A 587 -18.39 4.25 16.73
N GLY A 588 -18.97 4.60 17.89
CA GLY A 588 -18.81 3.83 19.12
C GLY A 588 -19.58 2.51 19.07
N ASP A 589 -19.15 1.49 19.82
CA ASP A 589 -19.91 0.23 19.90
C ASP A 589 -21.15 0.40 20.81
N ASN A 590 -22.20 1.02 20.27
CA ASN A 590 -23.55 1.02 20.82
C ASN A 590 -24.58 1.00 19.67
N PRO A 591 -25.75 0.38 19.84
CA PRO A 591 -26.69 0.19 18.74
C PRO A 591 -27.27 1.48 18.15
N ASP A 592 -27.56 2.49 18.99
CA ASP A 592 -28.15 3.75 18.53
C ASP A 592 -27.20 4.53 17.61
N ASP A 593 -25.92 4.71 17.98
CA ASP A 593 -24.96 5.42 17.12
C ASP A 593 -24.67 4.65 15.82
N LEU A 594 -24.62 3.30 15.88
CA LEU A 594 -24.49 2.45 14.69
C LEU A 594 -25.69 2.62 13.74
N LEU A 595 -26.92 2.60 14.27
CA LEU A 595 -28.13 2.78 13.48
C LEU A 595 -28.18 4.19 12.84
N ASN A 596 -27.84 5.23 13.60
CA ASN A 596 -27.77 6.60 13.08
C ASN A 596 -26.73 6.73 11.95
N ALA A 597 -25.51 6.21 12.13
CA ALA A 597 -24.45 6.27 11.13
C ALA A 597 -24.78 5.44 9.87
N LEU A 598 -25.44 4.29 10.02
CA LEU A 598 -25.90 3.48 8.90
C LEU A 598 -27.01 4.20 8.11
N ASN A 599 -27.99 4.79 8.79
CA ASN A 599 -29.04 5.60 8.16
C ASN A 599 -28.46 6.81 7.40
N GLU A 600 -27.45 7.49 7.97
CA GLU A 600 -26.73 8.54 7.24
C GLU A 600 -26.07 7.99 5.97
N GLY A 601 -25.39 6.84 6.07
CA GLY A 601 -24.80 6.15 4.91
C GLY A 601 -25.83 5.79 3.83
N ILE A 602 -26.96 5.19 4.21
CA ILE A 602 -28.06 4.78 3.32
C ILE A 602 -28.58 6.00 2.53
N SER A 603 -28.75 7.14 3.20
CA SER A 603 -29.26 8.37 2.59
C SER A 603 -28.28 9.08 1.65
N ARG A 604 -26.98 8.76 1.70
CA ARG A 604 -25.90 9.50 1.01
C ARG A 604 -25.08 8.67 0.02
N ALA A 605 -25.13 7.35 0.09
CA ALA A 605 -24.27 6.44 -0.68
C ALA A 605 -25.04 5.23 -1.22
N ASP A 606 -24.46 4.50 -2.17
CA ASP A 606 -25.02 3.27 -2.75
C ASP A 606 -24.41 2.01 -2.12
N VAL A 607 -23.16 2.14 -1.65
CA VAL A 607 -22.45 1.11 -0.90
C VAL A 607 -22.00 1.68 0.44
N ILE A 608 -22.19 0.90 1.51
CA ILE A 608 -21.74 1.22 2.86
C ILE A 608 -20.73 0.18 3.29
N ILE A 609 -19.58 0.64 3.76
CA ILE A 609 -18.50 -0.20 4.24
C ILE A 609 -18.24 0.13 5.71
N THR A 610 -18.32 -0.88 6.57
CA THR A 610 -17.91 -0.77 7.97
C THR A 610 -16.65 -1.59 8.22
N SER A 611 -15.92 -1.25 9.28
CA SER A 611 -14.79 -2.05 9.75
C SER A 611 -14.80 -2.15 11.27
N GLY A 612 -14.96 -3.37 11.79
CA GLY A 612 -15.10 -3.66 13.22
C GLY A 612 -16.47 -4.28 13.55
N GLY A 613 -16.75 -4.56 14.82
CA GLY A 613 -18.08 -4.96 15.29
C GLY A 613 -18.72 -6.24 14.70
N VAL A 614 -17.96 -7.10 13.99
CA VAL A 614 -18.48 -8.25 13.21
C VAL A 614 -18.12 -9.65 13.73
N SER A 615 -17.43 -9.79 14.86
CA SER A 615 -16.95 -11.09 15.35
C SER A 615 -17.99 -11.77 16.27
N MET A 616 -17.56 -12.31 17.42
CA MET A 616 -18.40 -12.85 18.50
C MET A 616 -18.19 -12.08 19.82
N GLY A 617 -17.72 -10.83 19.73
CA GLY A 617 -17.49 -9.94 20.85
C GLY A 617 -18.78 -9.53 21.57
N GLU A 618 -18.63 -9.07 22.81
CA GLU A 618 -19.77 -8.64 23.64
C GLU A 618 -20.46 -7.37 23.13
N LYS A 619 -19.73 -6.56 22.36
CA LYS A 619 -20.21 -5.30 21.77
C LYS A 619 -20.32 -5.35 20.24
N ASP A 620 -20.30 -6.55 19.64
CA ASP A 620 -20.34 -6.74 18.20
C ASP A 620 -21.79 -6.62 17.67
N TYR A 621 -22.42 -5.48 17.96
CA TYR A 621 -23.85 -5.22 17.74
C TYR A 621 -24.23 -5.04 16.28
N LEU A 622 -23.28 -4.77 15.39
CA LEU A 622 -23.55 -4.37 14.01
C LEU A 622 -24.42 -5.39 13.25
N LYS A 623 -24.18 -6.69 13.46
CA LYS A 623 -24.99 -7.78 12.87
C LYS A 623 -26.44 -7.78 13.38
N GLN A 624 -26.67 -7.32 14.61
CA GLN A 624 -28.00 -7.22 15.19
C GLN A 624 -28.71 -5.95 14.71
N VAL A 625 -28.00 -4.82 14.59
CA VAL A 625 -28.56 -3.57 14.02
C VAL A 625 -29.00 -3.77 12.56
N LEU A 626 -28.19 -4.47 11.76
CA LEU A 626 -28.52 -4.78 10.35
C LEU A 626 -29.79 -5.64 10.21
N ASP A 627 -29.94 -6.66 11.04
CA ASP A 627 -31.06 -7.64 10.99
C ASP A 627 -32.34 -7.09 11.66
N ILE A 628 -32.20 -6.53 12.87
CA ILE A 628 -33.31 -6.16 13.76
C ILE A 628 -33.81 -4.73 13.51
N ASP A 629 -32.92 -3.76 13.30
CA ASP A 629 -33.31 -2.34 13.20
C ASP A 629 -33.46 -1.86 11.76
N LEU A 630 -32.60 -2.33 10.85
CA LEU A 630 -32.60 -1.96 9.43
C LEU A 630 -33.32 -2.97 8.53
N HIS A 631 -33.63 -4.17 9.05
CA HIS A 631 -34.23 -5.28 8.29
C HIS A 631 -33.46 -5.64 6.98
N ALA A 632 -32.14 -5.43 6.96
CA ALA A 632 -31.29 -5.71 5.83
C ALA A 632 -31.04 -7.23 5.70
N GLN A 633 -31.18 -7.76 4.49
CA GLN A 633 -30.97 -9.18 4.23
C GLN A 633 -29.48 -9.53 4.30
N ILE A 634 -29.03 -10.12 5.41
CA ILE A 634 -27.66 -10.62 5.57
C ILE A 634 -27.51 -11.96 4.80
N HIS A 635 -26.79 -11.93 3.68
CA HIS A 635 -26.58 -13.10 2.82
C HIS A 635 -25.54 -14.07 3.38
N PHE A 636 -24.49 -13.53 4.01
CA PHE A 636 -23.55 -14.31 4.81
C PHE A 636 -22.93 -13.44 5.91
N GLY A 637 -22.62 -14.08 7.05
CA GLY A 637 -21.93 -13.45 8.18
C GLY A 637 -20.59 -14.09 8.56
N ARG A 638 -20.13 -15.11 7.81
CA ARG A 638 -18.82 -15.74 7.92
C ARG A 638 -18.39 -16.35 6.59
N VAL A 639 -17.09 -16.25 6.27
CA VAL A 639 -16.48 -16.84 5.05
C VAL A 639 -15.28 -17.72 5.42
N PHE A 640 -15.16 -18.88 4.76
CA PHE A 640 -14.07 -19.83 4.91
C PHE A 640 -12.81 -19.36 4.18
N MET A 641 -12.14 -18.36 4.76
CA MET A 641 -10.96 -17.70 4.20
C MET A 641 -10.01 -17.21 5.29
N LYS A 642 -8.76 -16.92 4.92
CA LYS A 642 -7.73 -16.35 5.80
C LYS A 642 -6.90 -15.30 5.05
N PRO A 643 -6.69 -14.08 5.59
CA PRO A 643 -7.58 -13.41 6.53
C PRO A 643 -9.03 -13.30 6.00
N GLY A 644 -9.99 -12.86 6.84
CA GLY A 644 -11.36 -12.55 6.38
C GLY A 644 -12.52 -13.32 7.02
N LEU A 645 -12.30 -14.15 8.04
CA LEU A 645 -13.32 -15.06 8.61
C LEU A 645 -14.68 -14.41 8.97
N PRO A 646 -14.75 -13.25 9.66
CA PRO A 646 -16.03 -12.66 10.09
C PRO A 646 -16.68 -11.73 9.04
N THR A 647 -16.12 -11.64 7.83
CA THR A 647 -16.65 -10.79 6.73
C THR A 647 -18.14 -11.07 6.51
N THR A 648 -18.90 -9.99 6.39
CA THR A 648 -20.36 -10.02 6.36
C THR A 648 -20.88 -9.15 5.23
N PHE A 649 -21.85 -9.66 4.48
CA PHE A 649 -22.47 -8.96 3.34
C PHE A 649 -23.99 -8.98 3.48
N ALA A 650 -24.60 -7.82 3.31
CA ALA A 650 -26.05 -7.63 3.35
C ALA A 650 -26.53 -6.70 2.23
N THR A 651 -27.80 -6.83 1.87
CA THR A 651 -28.49 -5.88 0.97
C THR A 651 -29.72 -5.30 1.65
N LEU A 652 -29.97 -4.02 1.41
CA LEU A 652 -31.16 -3.31 1.87
C LEU A 652 -31.86 -2.69 0.67
N ASP A 653 -33.11 -3.08 0.43
CA ASP A 653 -33.93 -2.56 -0.66
C ASP A 653 -34.86 -1.47 -0.13
N MET A 654 -34.64 -0.21 -0.53
CA MET A 654 -35.42 0.97 -0.11
C MET A 654 -35.77 1.84 -1.31
N ASP A 655 -37.04 2.28 -1.38
CA ASP A 655 -37.59 3.14 -2.43
C ASP A 655 -37.31 2.65 -3.87
N GLY A 656 -37.27 1.33 -4.06
CA GLY A 656 -36.94 0.67 -5.33
C GLY A 656 -35.44 0.65 -5.67
N SER A 657 -34.58 1.20 -4.82
CA SER A 657 -33.11 1.14 -4.93
C SER A 657 -32.54 0.05 -4.02
N ARG A 658 -31.50 -0.64 -4.50
CA ARG A 658 -30.74 -1.60 -3.69
C ARG A 658 -29.47 -0.97 -3.17
N LYS A 659 -29.29 -0.96 -1.85
CA LYS A 659 -28.07 -0.55 -1.16
C LYS A 659 -27.27 -1.78 -0.73
N LEU A 660 -25.95 -1.73 -0.90
CA LEU A 660 -25.04 -2.81 -0.49
C LEU A 660 -24.35 -2.46 0.82
N ILE A 661 -24.25 -3.43 1.74
CA ILE A 661 -23.57 -3.24 3.02
C ILE A 661 -22.50 -4.31 3.20
N PHE A 662 -21.24 -3.88 3.27
CA PHE A 662 -20.09 -4.73 3.53
C PHE A 662 -19.54 -4.43 4.92
N ALA A 663 -19.75 -5.35 5.86
CA ALA A 663 -19.22 -5.23 7.21
C ALA A 663 -17.94 -6.06 7.33
N LEU A 664 -16.80 -5.37 7.31
CA LEU A 664 -15.47 -5.96 7.13
C LEU A 664 -14.77 -6.21 8.48
N PRO A 665 -13.79 -7.15 8.54
CA PRO A 665 -13.14 -7.52 9.80
C PRO A 665 -12.24 -6.40 10.34
N GLY A 666 -12.65 -5.80 11.46
CA GLY A 666 -11.77 -4.96 12.29
C GLY A 666 -11.01 -5.72 13.38
N ARG A 667 -11.50 -6.90 13.82
CA ARG A 667 -11.00 -7.66 14.97
C ARG A 667 -11.22 -9.17 14.78
N ASP A 668 -10.22 -9.99 15.14
CA ASP A 668 -10.37 -11.45 15.25
C ASP A 668 -10.66 -11.83 16.73
N GLY A 669 -11.79 -12.47 17.00
CA GLY A 669 -12.36 -12.58 18.35
C GLY A 669 -11.87 -13.73 19.25
N GLU A 670 -10.76 -14.39 18.93
CA GLU A 670 -10.47 -15.73 19.49
C GLU A 670 -9.19 -15.87 20.33
N ARG A 671 -8.34 -14.83 20.50
CA ARG A 671 -7.20 -14.85 21.44
C ARG A 671 -7.04 -13.55 22.21
N VAL A 672 -6.83 -13.67 23.52
CA VAL A 672 -6.77 -12.55 24.48
C VAL A 672 -5.36 -11.95 24.51
N TYR A 673 -5.02 -11.18 23.47
CA TYR A 673 -3.93 -10.19 23.53
C TYR A 673 -4.48 -8.83 23.10
N TRP A 674 -3.94 -7.75 23.68
CA TRP A 674 -4.66 -6.48 23.84
C TRP A 674 -4.54 -5.51 22.65
N PHE A 675 -4.47 -6.09 21.46
CA PHE A 675 -4.39 -5.44 20.16
C PHE A 675 -5.06 -6.41 19.15
N VAL A 676 -5.56 -6.03 17.98
CA VAL A 676 -5.24 -4.89 17.11
C VAL A 676 -6.45 -4.61 16.21
N CYS A 677 -6.56 -3.40 15.64
CA CYS A 677 -7.22 -3.24 14.33
C CYS A 677 -6.65 -4.26 13.33
N ASN A 678 -7.49 -4.75 12.43
CA ASN A 678 -7.14 -5.77 11.45
C ASN A 678 -7.14 -5.20 10.01
N PRO A 679 -6.26 -4.24 9.69
CA PRO A 679 -6.30 -3.49 8.43
C PRO A 679 -5.99 -4.38 7.22
N VAL A 680 -5.22 -5.46 7.39
CA VAL A 680 -5.00 -6.44 6.32
C VAL A 680 -6.32 -7.12 5.96
N SER A 681 -7.10 -7.60 6.94
CA SER A 681 -8.39 -8.24 6.62
C SER A 681 -9.32 -7.28 5.92
N ALA A 682 -9.40 -6.03 6.39
CA ALA A 682 -10.22 -5.00 5.76
C ALA A 682 -9.84 -4.78 4.28
N VAL A 683 -8.56 -4.54 3.96
CA VAL A 683 -8.16 -4.26 2.57
C VAL A 683 -8.10 -5.52 1.68
N VAL A 684 -7.81 -6.71 2.22
CA VAL A 684 -7.93 -7.99 1.49
C VAL A 684 -9.38 -8.26 1.11
N THR A 685 -10.32 -8.12 2.05
CA THR A 685 -11.75 -8.39 1.81
C THR A 685 -12.41 -7.29 0.99
N CYS A 686 -11.93 -6.04 1.07
CA CYS A 686 -12.26 -4.98 0.13
C CYS A 686 -11.88 -5.36 -1.31
N ASN A 687 -10.62 -5.75 -1.52
CA ASN A 687 -10.13 -6.18 -2.84
C ASN A 687 -10.91 -7.40 -3.38
N LEU A 688 -11.19 -8.40 -2.54
CA LEU A 688 -11.84 -9.64 -2.97
C LEU A 688 -13.36 -9.53 -3.19
N PHE A 689 -14.07 -8.66 -2.48
CA PHE A 689 -15.54 -8.57 -2.55
C PHE A 689 -16.07 -7.20 -2.97
N VAL A 690 -15.57 -6.12 -2.35
CA VAL A 690 -16.06 -4.77 -2.59
C VAL A 690 -15.68 -4.31 -4.00
N ILE A 691 -14.40 -4.42 -4.40
CA ILE A 691 -13.96 -3.90 -5.70
C ILE A 691 -14.67 -4.60 -6.88
N PRO A 692 -14.88 -5.93 -6.90
CA PRO A 692 -15.73 -6.58 -7.91
C PRO A 692 -17.20 -6.12 -7.87
N ALA A 693 -17.78 -5.87 -6.69
CA ALA A 693 -19.12 -5.30 -6.60
C ALA A 693 -19.18 -3.89 -7.22
N LEU A 694 -18.27 -2.99 -6.86
CA LEU A 694 -18.20 -1.64 -7.43
C LEU A 694 -17.99 -1.66 -8.96
N ARG A 695 -17.14 -2.57 -9.46
CA ARG A 695 -16.93 -2.80 -10.91
C ARG A 695 -18.22 -3.21 -11.61
N LYS A 696 -19.05 -4.05 -10.98
CA LYS A 696 -20.37 -4.44 -11.52
C LYS A 696 -21.36 -3.27 -11.44
N MET A 697 -21.34 -2.47 -10.38
CA MET A 697 -22.22 -1.30 -10.23
C MET A 697 -21.98 -0.25 -11.31
N GLN A 698 -20.72 0.02 -11.67
CA GLN A 698 -20.36 0.84 -12.85
C GLN A 698 -20.51 0.12 -14.20
N GLY A 699 -21.08 -1.09 -14.23
CA GLY A 699 -21.46 -1.81 -15.44
C GLY A 699 -20.33 -2.47 -16.24
N ILE A 700 -19.15 -2.73 -15.64
CA ILE A 700 -18.17 -3.61 -16.32
C ILE A 700 -18.79 -5.00 -16.49
N LEU A 701 -18.78 -5.49 -17.74
CA LEU A 701 -19.40 -6.76 -18.14
C LEU A 701 -18.78 -7.98 -17.44
N ASP A 702 -17.46 -8.00 -17.29
CA ASP A 702 -16.74 -8.95 -16.44
C ASP A 702 -16.06 -8.21 -15.26
N PRO A 703 -16.75 -8.08 -14.11
CA PRO A 703 -16.24 -7.32 -12.98
C PRO A 703 -15.16 -8.06 -12.17
N ARG A 704 -14.79 -9.30 -12.56
CA ARG A 704 -13.85 -10.14 -11.81
C ARG A 704 -12.44 -9.52 -11.77
N PRO A 705 -11.62 -9.88 -10.76
CA PRO A 705 -10.23 -9.46 -10.72
C PRO A 705 -9.38 -10.23 -11.72
N THR A 706 -8.33 -9.60 -12.26
CA THR A 706 -7.33 -10.28 -13.08
C THR A 706 -6.51 -11.21 -12.19
N ILE A 707 -6.50 -12.50 -12.52
CA ILE A 707 -5.67 -13.52 -11.88
C ILE A 707 -4.58 -13.93 -12.87
N ILE A 708 -3.33 -13.94 -12.42
CA ILE A 708 -2.18 -14.39 -13.21
C ILE A 708 -1.48 -15.56 -12.52
N LYS A 709 -0.78 -16.38 -13.31
CA LYS A 709 0.10 -17.44 -12.78
C LYS A 709 1.47 -16.84 -12.44
N ALA A 710 2.00 -17.17 -11.27
CA ALA A 710 3.31 -16.70 -10.79
C ALA A 710 4.08 -17.83 -10.09
N ARG A 711 5.41 -17.71 -10.01
CA ARG A 711 6.30 -18.62 -9.27
C ARG A 711 6.48 -18.18 -7.82
N LEU A 712 6.31 -19.07 -6.85
CA LEU A 712 6.59 -18.76 -5.44
C LEU A 712 8.07 -18.43 -5.20
N SER A 713 8.39 -17.31 -4.55
CA SER A 713 9.78 -16.95 -4.19
C SER A 713 10.40 -17.84 -3.09
N CYS A 714 9.55 -18.48 -2.29
CA CYS A 714 9.89 -19.21 -1.07
C CYS A 714 8.78 -20.21 -0.72
N ASP A 715 9.11 -21.23 0.06
CA ASP A 715 8.14 -22.24 0.50
C ASP A 715 7.06 -21.64 1.43
N VAL A 716 5.83 -22.13 1.33
CA VAL A 716 4.68 -21.64 2.11
C VAL A 716 3.83 -22.80 2.64
N LYS A 717 3.64 -22.86 3.96
CA LYS A 717 2.77 -23.86 4.60
C LYS A 717 1.30 -23.46 4.50
N LEU A 718 0.42 -24.41 4.14
CA LEU A 718 -0.99 -24.17 3.89
C LEU A 718 -1.84 -24.21 5.17
N ASP A 719 -2.80 -23.30 5.29
CA ASP A 719 -3.86 -23.30 6.32
C ASP A 719 -5.01 -24.24 5.88
N PRO A 720 -5.84 -24.76 6.79
CA PRO A 720 -7.06 -25.48 6.40
C PRO A 720 -8.05 -24.66 5.55
N ARG A 721 -7.92 -23.32 5.53
CA ARG A 721 -8.67 -22.40 4.66
C ARG A 721 -7.81 -21.95 3.47
N PRO A 722 -8.43 -21.56 2.33
CA PRO A 722 -7.72 -20.78 1.32
C PRO A 722 -7.16 -19.50 1.94
N GLU A 723 -5.90 -19.17 1.62
CA GLU A 723 -5.16 -18.10 2.28
C GLU A 723 -4.63 -17.05 1.29
N TYR A 724 -4.90 -15.77 1.62
CA TYR A 724 -4.63 -14.60 0.81
C TYR A 724 -3.39 -13.85 1.32
N HIS A 725 -2.23 -14.13 0.71
CA HIS A 725 -0.95 -13.53 1.07
C HIS A 725 -0.66 -12.30 0.21
N ARG A 726 -0.15 -11.23 0.82
CA ARG A 726 0.40 -10.09 0.08
C ARG A 726 1.67 -10.52 -0.62
N CYS A 727 1.79 -10.21 -1.91
CA CYS A 727 3.02 -10.37 -2.65
C CYS A 727 3.39 -9.15 -3.48
N ILE A 728 4.68 -9.08 -3.79
CA ILE A 728 5.22 -8.27 -4.88
C ILE A 728 5.44 -9.21 -6.06
N LEU A 729 4.77 -8.94 -7.17
CA LEU A 729 4.99 -9.56 -8.48
C LEU A 729 6.13 -8.85 -9.18
N THR A 730 7.15 -9.61 -9.58
CA THR A 730 8.32 -9.11 -10.31
C THR A 730 8.58 -9.99 -11.53
N TRP A 731 8.68 -9.40 -12.72
CA TRP A 731 9.17 -10.09 -13.91
C TRP A 731 10.69 -10.05 -13.94
N HIS A 732 11.32 -11.21 -14.12
CA HIS A 732 12.75 -11.31 -14.42
C HIS A 732 12.98 -11.29 -15.92
N HIS A 733 14.14 -10.77 -16.34
CA HIS A 733 14.50 -10.75 -17.75
C HIS A 733 14.58 -12.18 -18.31
N GLN A 734 13.93 -12.41 -19.47
CA GLN A 734 13.84 -13.70 -20.17
C GLN A 734 13.06 -14.82 -19.44
N GLU A 735 12.41 -14.57 -18.30
CA GLU A 735 11.46 -15.52 -17.69
C GLU A 735 10.00 -15.26 -18.12
N PRO A 736 9.22 -16.30 -18.49
CA PRO A 736 7.84 -16.13 -18.96
C PRO A 736 6.81 -15.96 -17.83
N LEU A 737 7.18 -16.27 -16.58
CA LEU A 737 6.31 -16.13 -15.40
C LEU A 737 6.94 -15.13 -14.43
N PRO A 738 6.14 -14.24 -13.80
CA PRO A 738 6.61 -13.43 -12.69
C PRO A 738 6.93 -14.29 -11.48
N TRP A 739 7.85 -13.81 -10.64
CA TRP A 739 8.02 -14.31 -9.28
C TRP A 739 7.12 -13.53 -8.33
N ALA A 740 6.37 -14.26 -7.50
CA ALA A 740 5.55 -13.70 -6.43
C ALA A 740 6.33 -13.78 -5.11
N GLN A 741 6.83 -12.63 -4.67
CA GLN A 741 7.56 -12.50 -3.40
C GLN A 741 6.63 -12.13 -2.25
N SER A 742 6.47 -13.02 -1.27
CA SER A 742 5.70 -12.73 -0.05
C SER A 742 6.35 -11.59 0.75
N THR A 743 5.54 -10.66 1.24
CA THR A 743 5.96 -9.45 1.99
C THR A 743 6.40 -9.74 3.45
N GLY A 744 7.00 -10.91 3.69
CA GLY A 744 7.34 -11.41 5.03
C GLY A 744 6.12 -11.84 5.84
N ASN A 745 6.18 -11.71 7.17
CA ASN A 745 5.13 -12.16 8.09
C ASN A 745 3.74 -11.62 7.71
N GLN A 746 2.80 -12.54 7.45
CA GLN A 746 1.47 -12.31 6.90
C GLN A 746 0.35 -12.12 7.94
N VAL A 747 0.67 -12.13 9.25
CA VAL A 747 -0.31 -11.91 10.35
C VAL A 747 -1.24 -10.72 10.06
N SER A 748 -2.53 -10.92 10.31
CA SER A 748 -3.65 -10.07 9.87
C SER A 748 -3.61 -8.62 10.42
N SER A 749 -2.95 -8.39 11.54
CA SER A 749 -2.74 -7.03 12.06
C SER A 749 -1.59 -6.24 11.42
N ARG A 750 -0.67 -6.91 10.70
CA ARG A 750 0.63 -6.31 10.32
C ARG A 750 0.51 -5.48 9.03
N LEU A 751 -0.05 -4.28 9.10
CA LEU A 751 -0.24 -3.37 7.95
C LEU A 751 1.02 -3.14 7.11
N MET A 752 2.22 -3.16 7.72
CA MET A 752 3.51 -3.09 7.01
C MET A 752 3.68 -4.15 5.89
N SER A 753 2.92 -5.24 5.94
CA SER A 753 2.89 -6.27 4.87
C SER A 753 2.12 -5.85 3.61
N MET A 754 1.35 -4.76 3.64
CA MET A 754 0.73 -4.19 2.43
C MET A 754 1.65 -3.20 1.70
N ARG A 755 2.78 -2.81 2.29
CA ARG A 755 3.68 -1.81 1.68
C ARG A 755 4.30 -2.38 0.39
N SER A 756 4.01 -1.73 -0.73
CA SER A 756 4.45 -2.14 -2.09
C SER A 756 3.87 -3.48 -2.59
N ALA A 757 2.80 -4.00 -1.97
CA ALA A 757 2.11 -5.18 -2.47
C ALA A 757 1.25 -4.81 -3.70
N ASN A 758 1.50 -5.48 -4.84
CA ASN A 758 0.73 -5.31 -6.08
C ASN A 758 -0.12 -6.56 -6.42
N GLY A 759 0.04 -7.65 -5.67
CA GLY A 759 -0.75 -8.88 -5.81
C GLY A 759 -1.18 -9.51 -4.48
N LEU A 760 -2.24 -10.32 -4.55
CA LEU A 760 -2.67 -11.28 -3.54
C LEU A 760 -2.49 -12.70 -4.06
N LEU A 761 -1.51 -13.42 -3.52
CA LEU A 761 -1.34 -14.86 -3.66
C LEU A 761 -2.61 -15.58 -3.17
N MET A 762 -3.17 -16.45 -4.00
CA MET A 762 -4.38 -17.22 -3.74
C MET A 762 -3.99 -18.67 -3.40
N LEU A 763 -3.61 -18.91 -2.14
CA LEU A 763 -3.13 -20.21 -1.70
C LEU A 763 -4.31 -21.18 -1.48
N PRO A 764 -4.23 -22.44 -1.99
CA PRO A 764 -5.28 -23.43 -1.80
C PRO A 764 -5.39 -23.86 -0.33
N PRO A 765 -6.56 -24.36 0.12
CA PRO A 765 -6.67 -24.98 1.44
C PRO A 765 -5.79 -26.23 1.53
N LYS A 766 -5.16 -26.44 2.69
CA LYS A 766 -4.42 -27.65 3.02
C LYS A 766 -5.26 -28.91 2.81
N THR A 767 -4.67 -29.92 2.20
CA THR A 767 -5.20 -31.29 2.13
C THR A 767 -4.29 -32.25 2.90
N GLU A 768 -4.60 -33.55 2.89
CA GLU A 768 -3.70 -34.58 3.44
C GLU A 768 -2.45 -34.79 2.56
N GLN A 769 -2.55 -34.50 1.26
CA GLN A 769 -1.47 -34.64 0.28
C GLN A 769 -0.65 -33.36 0.15
N TYR A 770 -1.32 -32.20 0.05
CA TYR A 770 -0.70 -30.89 -0.09
C TYR A 770 -0.75 -30.13 1.24
N VAL A 771 0.39 -30.11 1.94
CA VAL A 771 0.56 -29.51 3.28
C VAL A 771 1.33 -28.19 3.21
N GLU A 772 2.21 -28.06 2.23
CA GLU A 772 3.00 -26.88 1.90
C GLU A 772 3.20 -26.82 0.39
N LEU A 773 3.55 -25.64 -0.12
CA LEU A 773 3.96 -25.39 -1.49
C LEU A 773 5.42 -24.94 -1.50
N HIS A 774 6.16 -25.29 -2.54
CA HIS A 774 7.61 -25.08 -2.62
C HIS A 774 7.99 -23.91 -3.54
N LYS A 775 9.17 -23.35 -3.30
CA LYS A 775 9.77 -22.31 -4.15
C LYS A 775 9.81 -22.76 -5.62
N GLY A 776 9.33 -21.89 -6.51
CA GLY A 776 9.28 -22.12 -7.95
C GLY A 776 8.00 -22.81 -8.44
N GLU A 777 7.16 -23.34 -7.55
CA GLU A 777 5.83 -23.83 -7.92
C GLU A 777 4.93 -22.70 -8.41
N VAL A 778 4.01 -23.05 -9.33
CA VAL A 778 3.14 -22.11 -10.01
C VAL A 778 1.82 -21.97 -9.27
N VAL A 779 1.51 -20.75 -8.84
CA VAL A 779 0.36 -20.38 -8.02
C VAL A 779 -0.44 -19.25 -8.67
N ASP A 780 -1.70 -19.11 -8.29
CA ASP A 780 -2.56 -18.00 -8.69
C ASP A 780 -2.29 -16.75 -7.86
N VAL A 781 -2.22 -15.60 -8.54
CA VAL A 781 -2.11 -14.28 -7.91
C VAL A 781 -3.15 -13.36 -8.50
N MET A 782 -4.05 -12.87 -7.65
CA MET A 782 -4.95 -11.76 -7.98
C MET A 782 -4.16 -10.45 -8.01
N VAL A 783 -4.25 -9.70 -9.10
CA VAL A 783 -3.64 -8.36 -9.20
C VAL A 783 -4.51 -7.36 -8.42
N ILE A 784 -3.88 -6.59 -7.52
CA ILE A 784 -4.54 -5.57 -6.67
C ILE A 784 -3.99 -4.16 -6.84
N GLY A 785 -2.82 -3.99 -7.46
CA GLY A 785 -2.23 -2.69 -7.74
C GLY A 785 -1.67 -2.64 -9.15
N ARG A 786 -1.23 -1.45 -9.58
CA ARG A 786 -0.52 -1.30 -10.86
C ARG A 786 0.80 -2.09 -10.82
N LEU A 787 1.04 -2.89 -11.86
CA LEU A 787 2.25 -3.68 -12.08
C LEU A 787 3.35 -2.82 -12.75
#